data_AF-A0A944K9X7-F1
#
_entry.id   AF-A0A944K9X7-F1
#
_cell.length_a   1.000
_cell.length_b   1.000
_cell.length_c   1.000
_cell.angle_alpha   90.00
_cell.angle_beta   90.00
_cell.angle_gamma   90.00
#
_symmetry.space_group_name_H-M   'P 1'
#
loop_
_entity.id
_entity.type
_entity.pdbx_description
1 polymer ?
#
loop_
_entity_poly.entity_id
_entity_poly.type
_entity_poly.pdbx_seq_one_letter_code
_entity_poly.pdbx_strand_id
1 'polypeptide(L)'
;MTAELVRGQNHPLPQARLEIRVSAGKPVVAGATLGDEQGTVRGTEWVAHPGSPNLPGLEVSKQAAADHRLAVDLEALPETVHRVNVLLALPLGVGGPSRFGAVAAPFVCVTGLDGSEVANYTVTGLDSESAVVALELYRRQGIWKVRAVGQGYAGGLAEMLGDQGLPQARELAAAIQDAVSSGMARSVAAPPPRSEEGDRSRRTASHATNGGRDGQTDAVAPTATPPAAPAAAGPDSGARQAAPGGPIDYAHPRRQSAAPPSPPPTAPPAPPGQYPQPVAGDATGWSMEERLYNQVWGMFEDLARTVAAYRSAVDFAESRMEQELDKVLSDPRSRIGTAGDTARANARAKHDQLVGQARDVLERDLAQLVAETDVVEPALPPAFASWDNPAWHGYRVPMEIPMALRVGDLHLPERPDLRIPMLVRLPLERGLWIDSGRSGSEAALMMESDQLRRAAMETAAAHAARLLAVYPAGEFTVHVIDPAGTGAPALAPLTESGVLDAPPAAGAQGVTAVLAKLTQRVELVQMAVRGGVVDSLPPELDTAEQLLIVNDFPHGFDDRAVTQLRYLADEGPSVGVHLMMVADREDASAYGPVLDPLWRSLLRVTPVPDDHLIDPWVGHTWTYEPLLPPPGSQVLRQVLAQVAAARRQLPR
;
A
#
# COMPACT_ATOMS: atom_id res chain seq x y z
N MET A 1 -2.41 -30.84 -14.87
CA MET A 1 -1.41 -30.49 -15.89
C MET A 1 -1.69 -29.08 -16.34
N THR A 2 -0.78 -28.16 -16.06
CA THR A 2 -0.88 -26.76 -16.48
C THR A 2 -0.74 -26.65 -17.99
N ALA A 3 -1.58 -25.85 -18.64
CA ALA A 3 -1.45 -25.55 -20.06
C ALA A 3 -0.61 -24.28 -20.28
N GLU A 4 0.58 -24.41 -20.87
CA GLU A 4 1.33 -23.28 -21.39
C GLU A 4 0.69 -22.82 -22.71
N LEU A 5 0.17 -21.59 -22.72
CA LEU A 5 -0.53 -21.01 -23.85
C LEU A 5 0.42 -20.14 -24.69
N VAL A 6 0.23 -20.18 -26.01
CA VAL A 6 0.77 -19.17 -26.93
C VAL A 6 -0.35 -18.27 -27.45
N ARG A 7 0.01 -17.09 -27.96
CA ARG A 7 -0.95 -16.11 -28.48
C ARG A 7 -1.97 -16.76 -29.43
N GLY A 8 -3.25 -16.58 -29.12
CA GLY A 8 -4.40 -17.12 -29.85
C GLY A 8 -4.90 -18.48 -29.37
N GLN A 9 -4.11 -19.23 -28.61
CA GLN A 9 -4.48 -20.54 -28.06
C GLN A 9 -5.53 -20.40 -26.96
N ASN A 10 -6.42 -21.39 -26.86
CA ASN A 10 -7.42 -21.47 -25.80
C ASN A 10 -7.34 -22.79 -25.04
N HIS A 11 -7.82 -22.77 -23.79
CA HIS A 11 -7.88 -23.92 -22.90
C HIS A 11 -9.18 -23.90 -22.09
N PRO A 12 -9.85 -25.05 -21.87
CA PRO A 12 -11.04 -25.11 -21.02
C PRO A 12 -10.69 -24.79 -19.55
N LEU A 13 -11.62 -24.12 -18.86
CA LEU A 13 -11.48 -23.85 -17.43
C LEU A 13 -12.18 -24.97 -16.65
N PRO A 14 -11.48 -25.68 -15.74
CA PRO A 14 -12.04 -26.83 -15.03
C PRO A 14 -12.97 -26.43 -13.88
N GLN A 15 -12.92 -25.17 -13.45
CA GLN A 15 -13.63 -24.64 -12.28
C GLN A 15 -14.17 -23.24 -12.60
N ALA A 16 -15.24 -22.82 -11.91
CA ALA A 16 -15.84 -21.50 -12.05
C ALA A 16 -15.13 -20.42 -11.24
N ARG A 17 -14.52 -20.79 -10.10
CA ARG A 17 -13.76 -19.90 -9.22
C ARG A 17 -12.28 -20.05 -9.48
N LEU A 18 -11.63 -18.94 -9.80
CA LEU A 18 -10.26 -18.91 -10.29
C LEU A 18 -9.54 -17.68 -9.72
N GLU A 19 -8.22 -17.78 -9.70
CA GLU A 19 -7.33 -16.64 -9.50
C GLU A 19 -6.51 -16.42 -10.76
N ILE A 20 -6.31 -15.15 -11.11
CA ILE A 20 -5.40 -14.75 -12.17
C ILE A 20 -4.26 -13.98 -11.53
N ARG A 21 -3.07 -14.55 -11.58
CA ARG A 21 -1.83 -13.95 -11.12
C ARG A 21 -1.11 -13.30 -12.30
N VAL A 22 -0.65 -12.08 -12.11
CA VAL A 22 0.14 -11.34 -13.10
C VAL A 22 1.48 -11.01 -12.47
N SER A 23 2.57 -11.17 -13.23
CA SER A 23 3.90 -10.70 -12.87
C SER A 23 4.51 -9.94 -14.06
N ALA A 24 4.86 -8.68 -13.86
CA ALA A 24 5.34 -7.78 -14.92
C ALA A 24 6.72 -7.18 -14.65
N GLY A 25 7.33 -7.44 -13.48
CA GLY A 25 8.66 -6.95 -13.09
C GLY A 25 8.80 -5.42 -12.91
N LYS A 26 7.83 -4.64 -13.37
CA LYS A 26 7.64 -3.20 -13.11
C LYS A 26 6.18 -2.91 -12.77
N PRO A 27 5.88 -1.83 -12.03
CA PRO A 27 4.50 -1.46 -11.74
C PRO A 27 3.63 -1.32 -12.98
N VAL A 28 2.63 -2.19 -13.10
CA VAL A 28 1.56 -2.11 -14.09
C VAL A 28 0.22 -1.94 -13.37
N VAL A 29 -0.76 -1.38 -14.05
CA VAL A 29 -2.17 -1.39 -13.67
C VAL A 29 -2.77 -2.69 -14.19
N ALA A 30 -3.38 -3.48 -13.31
CA ALA A 30 -4.19 -4.63 -13.72
C ALA A 30 -5.68 -4.33 -13.50
N GLY A 31 -6.50 -4.67 -14.48
CA GLY A 31 -7.95 -4.52 -14.43
C GLY A 31 -8.64 -5.58 -15.28
N ALA A 32 -9.97 -5.55 -15.30
CA ALA A 32 -10.74 -6.41 -16.17
C ALA A 32 -12.04 -5.76 -16.64
N THR A 33 -12.44 -6.06 -17.88
CA THR A 33 -13.76 -5.66 -18.42
C THR A 33 -14.69 -6.84 -18.55
N LEU A 34 -15.97 -6.61 -18.26
CA LEU A 34 -17.06 -7.55 -18.45
C LEU A 34 -17.82 -7.18 -19.74
N GLY A 35 -17.78 -8.07 -20.73
CA GLY A 35 -18.40 -7.87 -22.04
C GLY A 35 -19.52 -8.86 -22.33
N ASP A 36 -20.40 -8.48 -23.25
CA ASP A 36 -21.41 -9.37 -23.81
C ASP A 36 -20.82 -10.38 -24.81
N GLU A 37 -21.67 -11.13 -25.53
CA GLU A 37 -21.24 -12.17 -26.47
C GLU A 37 -20.36 -11.60 -27.60
N GLN A 38 -20.63 -10.36 -28.00
CA GLN A 38 -19.88 -9.62 -29.00
C GLN A 38 -18.61 -8.97 -28.43
N GLY A 39 -18.42 -8.99 -27.10
CA GLY A 39 -17.31 -8.35 -26.40
C GLY A 39 -17.52 -6.87 -26.13
N THR A 40 -18.76 -6.39 -26.26
CA THR A 40 -19.10 -4.98 -26.03
C THR A 40 -19.23 -4.72 -24.53
N VAL A 41 -18.55 -3.68 -24.04
CA VAL A 41 -18.64 -3.20 -22.66
C VAL A 41 -19.70 -2.11 -22.59
N ARG A 42 -20.77 -2.36 -21.83
CA ARG A 42 -21.99 -1.53 -21.86
C ARG A 42 -21.88 -0.20 -21.12
N GLY A 43 -20.94 -0.08 -20.20
CA GLY A 43 -20.76 1.10 -19.36
C GLY A 43 -19.54 0.97 -18.45
N THR A 44 -19.17 2.07 -17.81
CA THR A 44 -17.98 2.12 -16.94
C THR A 44 -18.13 1.24 -15.70
N GLU A 45 -19.37 0.96 -15.27
CA GLU A 45 -19.70 0.05 -14.18
C GLU A 45 -19.41 -1.43 -14.48
N TRP A 46 -19.04 -1.76 -15.73
CA TRP A 46 -18.62 -3.10 -16.14
C TRP A 46 -17.10 -3.25 -16.24
N VAL A 47 -16.36 -2.28 -15.71
CA VAL A 47 -14.89 -2.27 -15.70
C VAL A 47 -14.40 -2.29 -14.26
N ALA A 48 -13.71 -3.37 -13.88
CA ALA A 48 -13.00 -3.47 -12.62
C ALA A 48 -11.57 -2.92 -12.78
N HIS A 49 -11.17 -1.99 -11.93
CA HIS A 49 -9.87 -1.33 -11.99
C HIS A 49 -9.49 -0.77 -10.60
N PRO A 50 -8.27 -0.28 -10.36
CA PRO A 50 -7.86 0.22 -9.05
C PRO A 50 -8.79 1.21 -8.33
N GLY A 51 -9.47 2.08 -9.09
CA GLY A 51 -10.44 3.05 -8.57
C GLY A 51 -11.86 2.49 -8.33
N SER A 52 -12.17 1.33 -8.92
CA SER A 52 -13.42 0.59 -8.72
C SER A 52 -13.10 -0.92 -8.75
N PRO A 53 -12.50 -1.45 -7.67
CA PRO A 53 -11.83 -2.75 -7.70
C PRO A 53 -12.78 -3.95 -7.67
N ASN A 54 -14.06 -3.75 -7.34
CA ASN A 54 -15.03 -4.81 -7.09
C ASN A 54 -16.20 -4.74 -8.06
N LEU A 55 -16.47 -5.86 -8.73
CA LEU A 55 -17.70 -6.13 -9.48
C LEU A 55 -18.28 -7.49 -9.03
N PRO A 56 -19.57 -7.78 -9.29
CA PRO A 56 -20.12 -9.10 -9.00
C PRO A 56 -19.27 -10.19 -9.66
N GLY A 57 -18.69 -11.09 -8.86
CA GLY A 57 -17.84 -12.19 -9.33
C GLY A 57 -16.44 -11.79 -9.82
N LEU A 58 -15.98 -10.55 -9.60
CA LEU A 58 -14.66 -10.09 -10.05
C LEU A 58 -14.06 -9.07 -9.07
N GLU A 59 -12.85 -9.33 -8.61
CA GLU A 59 -12.06 -8.42 -7.77
C GLU A 59 -10.67 -8.22 -8.38
N VAL A 60 -10.19 -6.98 -8.40
CA VAL A 60 -8.87 -6.60 -8.91
C VAL A 60 -8.09 -5.78 -7.88
N SER A 61 -6.76 -5.67 -8.08
CA SER A 61 -5.88 -4.88 -7.21
C SER A 61 -6.25 -3.40 -7.19
N LYS A 62 -6.09 -2.75 -6.03
CA LYS A 62 -6.37 -1.32 -5.80
C LYS A 62 -5.23 -0.39 -6.19
N GLN A 63 -4.13 -0.92 -6.72
CA GLN A 63 -2.92 -0.15 -7.00
C GLN A 63 -2.19 -0.67 -8.24
N ALA A 64 -1.26 0.13 -8.77
CA ALA A 64 -0.26 -0.37 -9.70
C ALA A 64 0.84 -1.12 -8.93
N ALA A 65 1.23 -2.28 -9.42
CA ALA A 65 2.23 -3.15 -8.79
C ALA A 65 2.93 -4.01 -9.84
N ALA A 66 4.10 -4.54 -9.49
CA ALA A 66 4.81 -5.50 -10.36
C ALA A 66 4.04 -6.82 -10.44
N ASP A 67 3.36 -7.20 -9.36
CA ASP A 67 2.58 -8.43 -9.26
C ASP A 67 1.12 -8.12 -8.87
N HIS A 68 0.18 -8.84 -9.48
CA HIS A 68 -1.25 -8.69 -9.21
C HIS A 68 -1.93 -10.03 -9.01
N ARG A 69 -3.00 -10.02 -8.23
CA ARG A 69 -3.97 -11.12 -8.11
C ARG A 69 -5.36 -10.58 -8.41
N LEU A 70 -6.05 -11.22 -9.34
CA LEU A 70 -7.46 -10.97 -9.63
C LEU A 70 -8.25 -12.21 -9.22
N ALA A 71 -9.29 -12.04 -8.41
CA ALA A 71 -10.20 -13.12 -8.05
C ALA A 71 -11.40 -13.10 -8.99
N VAL A 72 -11.75 -14.27 -9.55
CA VAL A 72 -12.84 -14.41 -10.52
C VAL A 72 -13.77 -15.55 -10.08
N ASP A 73 -15.04 -15.24 -9.87
CA ASP A 73 -16.13 -16.22 -9.72
C ASP A 73 -17.06 -16.09 -10.93
N LEU A 74 -16.86 -16.98 -11.90
CA LEU A 74 -17.59 -17.01 -13.17
C LEU A 74 -19.08 -17.35 -13.00
N GLU A 75 -19.48 -17.93 -11.86
CA GLU A 75 -20.89 -18.22 -11.54
C GLU A 75 -21.60 -17.03 -10.89
N ALA A 76 -20.85 -16.11 -10.29
CA ALA A 76 -21.39 -14.88 -9.71
C ALA A 76 -21.50 -13.73 -10.73
N LEU A 77 -21.00 -13.92 -11.96
CA LEU A 77 -21.15 -12.95 -13.03
C LEU A 77 -22.61 -12.85 -13.49
N PRO A 78 -23.12 -11.65 -13.82
CA PRO A 78 -24.45 -11.50 -14.43
C PRO A 78 -24.58 -12.33 -15.72
N GLU A 79 -25.76 -12.90 -15.97
CA GLU A 79 -25.99 -13.78 -17.15
C GLU A 79 -25.74 -13.08 -18.49
N THR A 80 -25.77 -11.75 -18.53
CA THR A 80 -25.45 -10.95 -19.71
C THR A 80 -23.96 -10.99 -20.07
N VAL A 81 -23.08 -11.36 -19.14
CA VAL A 81 -21.64 -11.42 -19.34
C VAL A 81 -21.24 -12.72 -19.99
N HIS A 82 -20.55 -12.61 -21.12
CA HIS A 82 -20.04 -13.76 -21.89
C HIS A 82 -18.53 -13.72 -22.04
N ARG A 83 -17.89 -12.58 -21.76
CA ARG A 83 -16.45 -12.37 -21.86
C ARG A 83 -15.92 -11.56 -20.69
N VAL A 84 -14.75 -11.96 -20.19
CA VAL A 84 -13.95 -11.23 -19.20
C VAL A 84 -12.56 -11.01 -19.79
N ASN A 85 -12.19 -9.75 -20.06
CA ASN A 85 -10.88 -9.43 -20.59
C ASN A 85 -9.97 -8.95 -19.47
N VAL A 86 -8.80 -9.56 -19.30
CA VAL A 86 -7.77 -9.12 -18.35
C VAL A 86 -6.88 -8.10 -19.03
N LEU A 87 -6.81 -6.91 -18.46
CA LEU A 87 -6.14 -5.74 -19.02
C LEU A 87 -4.91 -5.41 -18.18
N LEU A 88 -3.80 -5.12 -18.83
CA LEU A 88 -2.60 -4.56 -18.21
C LEU A 88 -2.28 -3.23 -18.86
N ALA A 89 -1.91 -2.23 -18.08
CA ALA A 89 -1.52 -0.92 -18.60
C ALA A 89 -0.37 -0.31 -17.81
N LEU A 90 0.45 0.49 -18.47
CA LEU A 90 1.50 1.23 -17.80
C LEU A 90 0.91 2.49 -17.15
N PRO A 91 1.28 2.81 -15.90
CA PRO A 91 0.88 4.05 -15.27
C PRO A 91 1.52 5.24 -16.00
N LEU A 92 0.75 6.31 -16.22
CA LEU A 92 1.24 7.55 -16.83
C LEU A 92 1.79 8.47 -15.72
N GLY A 93 3.10 8.78 -15.69
CA GLY A 93 3.69 9.62 -14.63
C GLY A 93 5.22 9.66 -14.58
N VAL A 94 5.78 10.37 -13.58
CA VAL A 94 7.23 10.62 -13.44
C VAL A 94 7.97 9.33 -13.03
N GLY A 95 8.79 8.78 -13.93
CA GLY A 95 9.79 7.75 -13.62
C GLY A 95 9.48 6.30 -14.04
N GLY A 96 8.34 6.04 -14.68
CA GLY A 96 7.97 4.71 -15.21
C GLY A 96 8.28 4.51 -16.70
N PRO A 97 8.38 3.26 -17.19
CA PRO A 97 8.50 2.98 -18.61
C PRO A 97 7.22 3.40 -19.35
N SER A 98 7.38 4.09 -20.49
CA SER A 98 6.24 4.59 -21.28
C SER A 98 5.66 3.57 -22.26
N ARG A 99 6.32 2.41 -22.40
CA ARG A 99 5.95 1.34 -23.35
C ARG A 99 6.41 -0.03 -22.84
N PHE A 100 5.66 -1.08 -23.16
CA PHE A 100 5.93 -2.45 -22.70
C PHE A 100 7.22 -3.04 -23.29
N GLY A 101 7.70 -2.56 -24.45
CA GLY A 101 9.00 -2.96 -25.00
C GLY A 101 10.21 -2.60 -24.14
N ALA A 102 10.03 -1.73 -23.13
CA ALA A 102 11.06 -1.36 -22.15
C ALA A 102 10.92 -2.12 -20.82
N VAL A 103 10.02 -3.11 -20.74
CA VAL A 103 9.70 -3.88 -19.54
C VAL A 103 9.85 -5.38 -19.83
N ALA A 104 10.11 -6.19 -18.81
CA ALA A 104 10.02 -7.64 -18.95
C ALA A 104 8.61 -8.02 -19.43
N ALA A 105 8.54 -9.04 -20.29
CA ALA A 105 7.25 -9.52 -20.81
C ALA A 105 6.35 -9.95 -19.66
N PRO A 106 5.13 -9.39 -19.52
CA PRO A 106 4.22 -9.78 -18.45
C PRO A 106 3.90 -11.27 -18.53
N PHE A 107 4.00 -11.95 -17.41
CA PHE A 107 3.58 -13.33 -17.23
C PHE A 107 2.21 -13.36 -16.54
N VAL A 108 1.30 -14.18 -17.05
CA VAL A 108 -0.03 -14.36 -16.45
C VAL A 108 -0.29 -15.84 -16.22
N CYS A 109 -0.71 -16.19 -15.01
CA CYS A 109 -1.06 -17.55 -14.61
C CYS A 109 -2.49 -17.59 -14.08
N VAL A 110 -3.31 -18.50 -14.59
CA VAL A 110 -4.66 -18.81 -14.10
C VAL A 110 -4.54 -20.03 -13.19
N THR A 111 -4.97 -19.89 -11.94
CA THR A 111 -4.94 -20.95 -10.94
C THR A 111 -6.33 -21.23 -10.37
N GLY A 112 -6.54 -22.43 -9.83
CA GLY A 112 -7.63 -22.71 -8.90
C GLY A 112 -7.41 -22.00 -7.55
N LEU A 113 -8.42 -22.05 -6.68
CA LEU A 113 -8.33 -21.49 -5.32
C LEU A 113 -7.35 -22.25 -4.41
N ASP A 114 -7.03 -23.49 -4.76
CA ASP A 114 -6.03 -24.34 -4.10
C ASP A 114 -4.59 -24.07 -4.61
N GLY A 115 -4.42 -23.08 -5.49
CA GLY A 115 -3.14 -22.76 -6.12
C GLY A 115 -2.76 -23.66 -7.29
N SER A 116 -3.61 -24.63 -7.67
CA SER A 116 -3.34 -25.49 -8.82
C SER A 116 -3.34 -24.70 -10.12
N GLU A 117 -2.24 -24.75 -10.88
CA GLU A 117 -2.14 -24.01 -12.13
C GLU A 117 -2.97 -24.66 -13.24
N VAL A 118 -3.83 -23.85 -13.87
CA VAL A 118 -4.72 -24.25 -14.96
C VAL A 118 -4.08 -23.91 -16.31
N ALA A 119 -3.64 -22.66 -16.47
CA ALA A 119 -3.00 -22.20 -17.69
C ALA A 119 -2.07 -21.03 -17.41
N ASN A 120 -0.96 -20.93 -18.15
CA ASN A 120 -0.05 -19.80 -18.06
C ASN A 120 0.27 -19.23 -19.44
N TYR A 121 0.67 -17.95 -19.49
CA TYR A 121 0.96 -17.24 -20.71
C TYR A 121 1.95 -16.10 -20.47
N THR A 122 3.05 -16.08 -21.25
CA THR A 122 3.97 -14.94 -21.29
C THR A 122 3.59 -14.03 -22.47
N VAL A 123 3.24 -12.78 -22.17
CA VAL A 123 2.81 -11.79 -23.16
C VAL A 123 4.03 -11.21 -23.88
N THR A 124 4.46 -11.90 -24.95
CA THR A 124 5.61 -11.51 -25.77
C THR A 124 5.20 -10.68 -26.99
N GLY A 125 6.16 -9.97 -27.59
CA GLY A 125 5.93 -9.22 -28.84
C GLY A 125 5.30 -7.83 -28.66
N LEU A 126 5.40 -7.25 -27.46
CA LEU A 126 5.06 -5.84 -27.20
C LEU A 126 6.31 -4.97 -27.41
N ASP A 127 6.12 -3.81 -28.06
CA ASP A 127 7.12 -2.77 -28.24
C ASP A 127 6.55 -1.40 -27.82
N SER A 128 5.88 -0.71 -28.75
CA SER A 128 5.39 0.67 -28.58
C SER A 128 4.13 0.79 -27.72
N GLU A 129 3.52 -0.33 -27.36
CA GLU A 129 2.24 -0.40 -26.68
C GLU A 129 2.34 -0.02 -25.20
N SER A 130 1.35 0.71 -24.70
CA SER A 130 1.27 1.14 -23.29
C SER A 130 0.15 0.44 -22.52
N ALA A 131 -0.68 -0.33 -23.22
CA ALA A 131 -1.72 -1.15 -22.64
C ALA A 131 -1.88 -2.46 -23.44
N VAL A 132 -2.27 -3.56 -22.81
CA VAL A 132 -2.43 -4.88 -23.44
C VAL A 132 -3.60 -5.65 -22.84
N VAL A 133 -4.39 -6.32 -23.69
CA VAL A 133 -5.31 -7.38 -23.26
C VAL A 133 -4.52 -8.68 -23.20
N ALA A 134 -4.26 -9.17 -21.99
CA ALA A 134 -3.41 -10.33 -21.76
C ALA A 134 -4.17 -11.64 -22.00
N LEU A 135 -5.32 -11.79 -21.34
CA LEU A 135 -6.19 -12.97 -21.39
C LEU A 135 -7.64 -12.57 -21.66
N GLU A 136 -8.38 -13.48 -22.29
CA GLU A 136 -9.83 -13.42 -22.40
C GLU A 136 -10.41 -14.71 -21.82
N LEU A 137 -11.30 -14.59 -20.83
CA LEU A 137 -12.17 -15.70 -20.42
C LEU A 137 -13.48 -15.56 -21.18
N TYR A 138 -13.90 -16.58 -21.90
CA TYR A 138 -15.12 -16.51 -22.71
C TYR A 138 -15.96 -17.77 -22.56
N ARG A 139 -17.27 -17.61 -22.64
CA ARG A 139 -18.23 -18.70 -22.58
C ARG A 139 -18.63 -19.14 -23.97
N ARG A 140 -18.49 -20.43 -24.27
CA ARG A 140 -18.96 -21.03 -25.53
C ARG A 140 -19.68 -22.35 -25.24
N GLN A 141 -20.94 -22.46 -25.69
CA GLN A 141 -21.79 -23.63 -25.46
C GLN A 141 -21.90 -23.99 -23.97
N GLY A 142 -22.03 -22.98 -23.10
CA GLY A 142 -22.17 -23.17 -21.65
C GLY A 142 -20.85 -23.38 -20.89
N ILE A 143 -19.74 -23.65 -21.59
CA ILE A 143 -18.42 -23.91 -20.98
C ILE A 143 -17.53 -22.66 -21.08
N TRP A 144 -16.90 -22.30 -19.96
CA TRP A 144 -15.90 -21.24 -19.92
C TRP A 144 -14.53 -21.73 -20.38
N LYS A 145 -13.84 -20.88 -21.14
CA LYS A 145 -12.50 -21.14 -21.67
C LYS A 145 -11.64 -19.90 -21.48
N VAL A 146 -10.35 -20.09 -21.26
CA VAL A 146 -9.35 -19.02 -21.31
C VAL A 146 -8.72 -18.99 -22.69
N ARG A 147 -8.41 -17.79 -23.20
CA ARG A 147 -7.64 -17.55 -24.43
C ARG A 147 -6.49 -16.60 -24.14
N ALA A 148 -5.31 -16.94 -24.64
CA ALA A 148 -4.18 -16.01 -24.68
C ALA A 148 -4.39 -15.00 -25.81
N VAL A 149 -4.48 -13.70 -25.49
CA VAL A 149 -4.80 -12.66 -26.47
C VAL A 149 -3.56 -11.88 -26.88
N GLY A 150 -2.85 -11.30 -25.90
CA GLY A 150 -1.65 -10.50 -26.11
C GLY A 150 -1.80 -9.37 -27.13
N GLN A 151 -2.96 -8.71 -27.17
CA GLN A 151 -3.20 -7.59 -28.07
C GLN A 151 -2.82 -6.29 -27.37
N GLY A 152 -1.72 -5.68 -27.81
CA GLY A 152 -1.26 -4.40 -27.32
C GLY A 152 -1.93 -3.21 -28.05
N TYR A 153 -1.96 -2.07 -27.37
CA TYR A 153 -2.52 -0.81 -27.83
C TYR A 153 -1.51 0.32 -27.58
N ALA A 154 -1.09 1.00 -28.65
CA ALA A 154 -0.17 2.13 -28.58
C ALA A 154 -0.85 3.37 -27.96
N GLY A 155 -2.14 3.59 -28.26
CA GLY A 155 -2.98 4.63 -27.65
C GLY A 155 -3.45 4.30 -26.23
N GLY A 156 -2.91 3.24 -25.61
CA GLY A 156 -3.10 2.91 -24.20
C GLY A 156 -4.51 2.48 -23.84
N LEU A 157 -4.89 2.68 -22.56
CA LEU A 157 -6.19 2.27 -22.01
C LEU A 157 -7.37 2.86 -22.77
N ALA A 158 -7.27 4.11 -23.23
CA ALA A 158 -8.37 4.78 -23.93
C ALA A 158 -8.69 4.14 -25.28
N GLU A 159 -7.67 3.75 -26.04
CA GLU A 159 -7.85 3.05 -27.31
C GLU A 159 -8.39 1.63 -27.06
N MET A 160 -7.85 0.91 -26.09
CA MET A 160 -8.30 -0.43 -25.72
C MET A 160 -9.76 -0.47 -25.29
N LEU A 161 -10.18 0.42 -24.39
CA LEU A 161 -11.56 0.49 -23.93
C LEU A 161 -12.51 0.93 -25.06
N GLY A 162 -12.04 1.80 -25.95
CA GLY A 162 -12.80 2.21 -27.14
C GLY A 162 -13.01 1.07 -28.14
N ASP A 163 -12.00 0.22 -28.33
CA ASP A 163 -12.08 -0.99 -29.18
C ASP A 163 -13.09 -2.01 -28.63
N GLN A 164 -13.30 -2.02 -27.31
CA GLN A 164 -14.34 -2.81 -26.63
C GLN A 164 -15.73 -2.15 -26.67
N GLY A 165 -15.89 -1.04 -27.41
CA GLY A 165 -17.17 -0.36 -27.60
C GLY A 165 -17.62 0.53 -26.43
N LEU A 166 -16.75 0.83 -25.45
CA LEU A 166 -17.09 1.68 -24.32
C LEU A 166 -17.22 3.16 -24.76
N PRO A 167 -18.40 3.81 -24.62
CA PRO A 167 -18.57 5.19 -25.10
C PRO A 167 -17.71 6.22 -24.36
N GLN A 168 -17.51 6.05 -23.04
CA GLN A 168 -16.71 6.94 -22.17
C GLN A 168 -15.26 6.48 -22.00
N ALA A 169 -14.70 5.76 -22.98
CA ALA A 169 -13.37 5.15 -22.88
C ALA A 169 -12.24 6.11 -22.46
N ARG A 170 -12.21 7.33 -23.01
CA ARG A 170 -11.17 8.32 -22.66
C ARG A 170 -11.31 8.85 -21.24
N GLU A 171 -12.54 9.15 -20.82
CA GLU A 171 -12.84 9.68 -19.49
C GLU A 171 -12.51 8.63 -18.43
N LEU A 172 -12.91 7.37 -18.65
CA LEU A 172 -12.58 6.28 -17.75
C LEU A 172 -11.08 6.00 -17.72
N ALA A 173 -10.40 5.98 -18.87
CA ALA A 173 -8.95 5.79 -18.91
C ALA A 173 -8.20 6.89 -18.13
N ALA A 174 -8.63 8.15 -18.26
CA ALA A 174 -8.10 9.25 -17.46
C ALA A 174 -8.38 9.04 -15.97
N ALA A 175 -9.61 8.69 -15.59
CA ALA A 175 -9.96 8.42 -14.20
C ALA A 175 -9.17 7.24 -13.59
N ILE A 176 -8.91 6.18 -14.37
CA ILE A 176 -8.05 5.05 -13.95
C ILE A 176 -6.62 5.54 -13.70
N GLN A 177 -6.07 6.31 -14.63
CA GLN A 177 -4.72 6.85 -14.52
C GLN A 177 -4.59 7.87 -13.39
N ASP A 178 -5.62 8.67 -13.14
CA ASP A 178 -5.69 9.61 -12.01
C ASP A 178 -5.82 8.87 -10.68
N ALA A 179 -6.63 7.81 -10.61
CA ALA A 179 -6.76 6.97 -9.42
C ALA A 179 -5.44 6.27 -9.09
N VAL A 180 -4.75 5.76 -10.11
CA VAL A 180 -3.44 5.12 -9.98
C VAL A 180 -2.37 6.15 -9.64
N SER A 181 -2.34 7.31 -10.29
CA SER A 181 -1.39 8.39 -9.99
C SER A 181 -1.63 8.97 -8.60
N SER A 182 -2.87 9.06 -8.14
CA SER A 182 -3.23 9.48 -6.78
C SER A 182 -2.92 8.39 -5.75
N GLY A 183 -2.96 7.12 -6.16
CA GLY A 183 -2.49 5.98 -5.37
C GLY A 183 -0.97 5.98 -5.26
N MET A 184 -0.26 6.16 -6.38
CA MET A 184 1.20 6.25 -6.46
C MET A 184 1.76 7.51 -5.83
N ALA A 185 1.07 8.65 -5.91
CA ALA A 185 1.44 9.90 -5.23
C ALA A 185 1.22 9.80 -3.72
N ARG A 186 0.15 9.10 -3.26
CA ARG A 186 0.02 8.66 -1.87
C ARG A 186 1.18 7.75 -1.45
N SER A 187 1.63 6.88 -2.36
CA SER A 187 2.80 6.03 -2.13
C SER A 187 4.16 6.76 -2.23
N VAL A 188 4.29 7.93 -2.91
CA VAL A 188 5.59 8.51 -3.32
C VAL A 188 5.88 10.00 -2.96
N ALA A 189 4.96 10.97 -2.78
CA ALA A 189 5.42 12.37 -2.51
C ALA A 189 4.50 13.37 -1.77
N ALA A 190 5.17 14.32 -1.07
CA ALA A 190 4.73 15.43 -0.21
C ALA A 190 3.90 16.57 -0.89
N PRO A 191 3.22 17.47 -0.13
CA PRO A 191 2.35 18.51 -0.68
C PRO A 191 3.11 19.70 -1.30
N PRO A 192 2.61 20.33 -2.40
CA PRO A 192 3.19 21.56 -2.96
C PRO A 192 2.74 22.84 -2.23
N PRO A 193 3.50 23.95 -2.32
CA PRO A 193 3.15 25.23 -1.73
C PRO A 193 2.00 25.91 -2.50
N ARG A 194 1.03 26.45 -1.77
CA ARG A 194 -0.09 27.23 -2.34
C ARG A 194 0.42 28.56 -2.89
N SER A 195 0.18 28.83 -4.18
CA SER A 195 0.30 30.17 -4.75
C SER A 195 -1.08 30.81 -4.94
N GLU A 196 -1.16 32.08 -4.56
CA GLU A 196 -2.32 32.95 -4.52
C GLU A 196 -2.86 33.29 -5.93
N GLU A 197 -3.75 32.47 -6.50
CA GLU A 197 -4.59 32.92 -7.62
C GLU A 197 -5.80 32.00 -7.79
N GLY A 198 -6.93 32.38 -7.19
CA GLY A 198 -8.17 31.60 -7.24
C GLY A 198 -9.37 32.25 -6.56
N ASP A 199 -9.17 33.34 -5.82
CA ASP A 199 -10.26 34.17 -5.31
C ASP A 199 -10.75 35.13 -6.41
N ARG A 200 -11.47 34.56 -7.39
CA ARG A 200 -12.38 35.28 -8.29
C ARG A 200 -13.15 34.30 -9.20
N SER A 201 -14.01 33.47 -8.62
CA SER A 201 -15.24 32.98 -9.28
C SER A 201 -16.11 32.20 -8.30
N ARG A 202 -16.69 32.91 -7.33
CA ARG A 202 -17.97 32.53 -6.73
C ARG A 202 -19.03 33.50 -7.26
N ARG A 203 -20.22 32.95 -7.52
CA ARG A 203 -21.50 33.56 -7.97
C ARG A 203 -21.70 33.32 -9.47
N THR A 204 -22.61 32.48 -9.94
CA THR A 204 -24.00 32.12 -9.55
C THR A 204 -24.33 30.78 -10.25
N ALA A 205 -25.21 29.87 -9.85
CA ALA A 205 -26.49 29.98 -9.18
C ALA A 205 -26.91 28.60 -8.65
N SER A 206 -27.58 28.60 -7.51
CA SER A 206 -28.50 27.56 -7.07
C SER A 206 -29.90 28.17 -7.08
N HIS A 207 -30.83 27.66 -7.88
CA HIS A 207 -32.19 27.31 -7.45
C HIS A 207 -33.09 26.85 -8.61
N ALA A 208 -33.88 25.82 -8.31
CA ALA A 208 -34.87 25.20 -9.15
C ALA A 208 -36.30 25.73 -8.84
N THR A 209 -37.16 25.65 -9.88
CA THR A 209 -38.61 25.40 -9.89
C THR A 209 -39.59 26.30 -9.11
N ASN A 210 -40.46 27.01 -9.84
CA ASN A 210 -41.91 26.74 -9.86
C ASN A 210 -42.62 27.47 -11.03
N GLY A 211 -43.67 26.87 -11.59
CA GLY A 211 -44.28 27.27 -12.87
C GLY A 211 -45.52 28.17 -12.79
N GLY A 212 -46.02 28.56 -13.98
CA GLY A 212 -47.43 28.91 -14.21
C GLY A 212 -47.76 30.14 -15.07
N ARG A 213 -47.98 29.89 -16.37
CA ARG A 213 -48.94 30.50 -17.34
C ARG A 213 -48.73 31.89 -17.98
N ASP A 214 -48.72 31.81 -19.32
CA ASP A 214 -49.38 32.60 -20.39
C ASP A 214 -49.19 34.12 -20.50
N GLY A 215 -48.73 34.56 -21.69
CA GLY A 215 -48.83 35.95 -22.13
C GLY A 215 -47.88 36.35 -23.26
N GLN A 216 -48.37 36.22 -24.48
CA GLN A 216 -47.82 36.66 -25.77
C GLN A 216 -47.48 38.18 -25.80
N THR A 217 -46.39 38.60 -26.46
CA THR A 217 -46.32 39.69 -27.50
C THR A 217 -44.90 40.22 -27.77
N ASP A 218 -44.77 40.69 -29.00
CA ASP A 218 -43.60 41.13 -29.76
C ASP A 218 -42.90 42.44 -29.32
N ALA A 219 -41.60 42.46 -29.64
CA ALA A 219 -40.85 43.53 -30.31
C ALA A 219 -40.25 44.74 -29.56
N VAL A 220 -39.15 45.19 -30.19
CA VAL A 220 -38.58 46.54 -30.30
C VAL A 220 -37.44 46.90 -29.32
N ALA A 221 -36.23 47.00 -29.88
CA ALA A 221 -35.07 47.70 -29.32
C ALA A 221 -35.27 49.24 -29.35
N PRO A 222 -34.58 50.02 -28.50
CA PRO A 222 -33.65 50.99 -29.09
C PRO A 222 -32.34 51.26 -28.30
N THR A 223 -31.26 51.39 -29.09
CA THR A 223 -30.17 52.41 -29.12
C THR A 223 -29.87 53.33 -27.92
N ALA A 224 -28.57 53.54 -27.61
CA ALA A 224 -27.81 54.76 -27.98
C ALA A 224 -26.39 54.88 -27.34
N THR A 225 -25.36 54.70 -28.20
CA THR A 225 -24.18 55.55 -28.56
C THR A 225 -23.29 56.35 -27.55
N PRO A 226 -21.99 56.57 -27.88
CA PRO A 226 -20.84 56.99 -27.04
C PRO A 226 -20.39 58.45 -27.27
N PRO A 227 -19.23 58.90 -26.73
CA PRO A 227 -18.05 59.29 -27.58
C PRO A 227 -16.68 59.11 -26.84
N ALA A 228 -15.46 59.31 -27.35
CA ALA A 228 -14.83 59.54 -28.66
C ALA A 228 -13.29 59.39 -28.49
N ALA A 229 -12.59 58.98 -29.56
CA ALA A 229 -11.12 59.05 -29.74
C ALA A 229 -10.67 60.52 -30.04
N PRO A 230 -9.35 60.87 -30.14
CA PRO A 230 -8.52 60.57 -31.34
C PRO A 230 -6.98 60.53 -31.01
N ALA A 231 -5.97 60.36 -31.88
CA ALA A 231 -5.78 60.02 -33.29
C ALA A 231 -4.27 59.77 -33.60
N ALA A 232 -4.03 58.96 -34.63
CA ALA A 232 -3.09 59.12 -35.78
C ALA A 232 -1.55 59.18 -35.52
N ALA A 233 -0.65 58.78 -36.44
CA ALA A 233 -0.74 58.42 -37.86
C ALA A 233 0.44 57.49 -38.26
N GLY A 234 0.23 56.65 -39.29
CA GLY A 234 1.31 56.08 -40.12
C GLY A 234 1.86 57.10 -41.14
N PRO A 235 2.82 56.75 -42.02
CA PRO A 235 2.57 55.73 -43.05
C PRO A 235 3.74 54.79 -43.43
N ASP A 236 3.37 53.54 -43.69
CA ASP A 236 3.54 52.77 -44.94
C ASP A 236 4.90 52.69 -45.69
N SER A 237 5.45 51.46 -45.76
CA SER A 237 6.00 50.92 -47.02
C SER A 237 6.15 49.38 -46.98
N GLY A 238 5.37 48.70 -47.82
CA GLY A 238 5.85 47.64 -48.71
C GLY A 238 6.12 46.23 -48.14
N ALA A 239 5.15 45.34 -48.30
CA ALA A 239 5.24 43.91 -48.00
C ALA A 239 6.15 43.11 -48.97
N ARG A 240 6.94 42.18 -48.42
CA ARG A 240 7.18 40.82 -48.98
C ARG A 240 7.68 39.86 -47.89
N GLN A 241 7.00 38.73 -47.80
CA GLN A 241 7.30 37.55 -46.96
C GLN A 241 8.57 36.82 -47.43
N ALA A 242 9.35 36.23 -46.50
CA ALA A 242 9.52 34.78 -46.34
C ALA A 242 10.69 34.36 -45.41
N ALA A 243 10.34 33.55 -44.38
CA ALA A 243 11.11 32.46 -43.74
C ALA A 243 12.28 32.80 -42.76
N PRO A 244 12.79 31.82 -41.97
CA PRO A 244 12.09 31.05 -40.92
C PRO A 244 12.87 31.00 -39.57
N GLY A 245 12.22 30.38 -38.58
CA GLY A 245 12.57 30.26 -37.14
C GLY A 245 14.00 29.95 -36.71
N GLY A 246 14.36 30.56 -35.58
CA GLY A 246 15.41 30.14 -34.64
C GLY A 246 14.88 30.17 -33.20
N PRO A 247 15.41 29.37 -32.25
CA PRO A 247 14.85 29.20 -30.92
C PRO A 247 15.07 30.44 -30.05
N ILE A 248 14.03 30.85 -29.31
CA ILE A 248 14.08 31.99 -28.39
C ILE A 248 14.75 31.55 -27.08
N ASP A 249 15.78 32.30 -26.69
CA ASP A 249 16.53 32.15 -25.43
C ASP A 249 15.83 32.92 -24.30
N TYR A 250 15.59 32.25 -23.16
CA TYR A 250 14.94 32.82 -21.98
C TYR A 250 15.91 32.88 -20.80
N ALA A 251 16.85 33.82 -20.82
CA ALA A 251 17.64 34.18 -19.65
C ALA A 251 17.21 35.56 -19.13
N HIS A 252 16.36 35.60 -18.10
CA HIS A 252 16.04 36.83 -17.37
C HIS A 252 17.02 37.05 -16.20
N PRO A 253 17.63 38.24 -16.07
CA PRO A 253 18.66 38.52 -15.07
C PRO A 253 18.02 38.93 -13.74
N ARG A 254 17.58 37.96 -12.92
CA ARG A 254 17.37 38.12 -11.46
C ARG A 254 17.04 36.85 -10.67
N ARG A 255 17.22 35.65 -11.23
CA ARG A 255 17.11 34.39 -10.46
C ARG A 255 18.47 34.05 -9.85
N GLN A 256 18.64 34.25 -8.54
CA GLN A 256 19.67 33.54 -7.80
C GLN A 256 19.17 32.12 -7.59
N SER A 257 19.61 31.20 -8.45
CA SER A 257 19.44 29.77 -8.21
C SER A 257 20.31 29.39 -7.01
N ALA A 258 19.69 28.94 -5.92
CA ALA A 258 20.41 28.14 -4.94
C ALA A 258 21.00 26.93 -5.68
N ALA A 259 22.30 26.70 -5.50
CA ALA A 259 22.97 25.55 -6.11
C ALA A 259 22.29 24.26 -5.63
N PRO A 260 22.11 23.24 -6.51
CA PRO A 260 21.68 21.93 -6.07
C PRO A 260 22.62 21.42 -4.96
N PRO A 261 22.10 20.68 -3.96
CA PRO A 261 22.94 20.10 -2.92
C PRO A 261 24.04 19.24 -3.56
N SER A 262 25.24 19.31 -2.98
CA SER A 262 26.39 18.54 -3.46
C SER A 262 26.05 17.05 -3.48
N PRO A 263 26.43 16.29 -4.54
CA PRO A 263 26.28 14.85 -4.52
C PRO A 263 27.03 14.28 -3.29
N PRO A 264 26.47 13.28 -2.60
CA PRO A 264 27.08 12.71 -1.42
C PRO A 264 28.46 12.10 -1.77
N PRO A 265 29.36 11.96 -0.80
CA PRO A 265 30.60 11.23 -1.01
C PRO A 265 30.25 9.77 -1.36
N THR A 266 30.37 9.41 -2.63
CA THR A 266 30.32 8.00 -3.06
C THR A 266 31.51 7.30 -2.42
N ALA A 267 31.24 6.21 -1.69
CA ALA A 267 32.31 5.35 -1.19
C ALA A 267 33.19 4.89 -2.37
N PRO A 268 34.53 4.84 -2.22
CA PRO A 268 35.40 4.39 -3.29
C PRO A 268 34.99 2.98 -3.73
N PRO A 269 35.04 2.67 -5.04
CA PRO A 269 34.61 1.37 -5.55
C PRO A 269 35.43 0.26 -4.89
N ALA A 270 34.72 -0.72 -4.33
CA ALA A 270 35.34 -1.85 -3.67
C ALA A 270 36.19 -2.67 -4.66
N PRO A 271 37.31 -3.28 -4.22
CA PRO A 271 38.08 -4.21 -5.05
C PRO A 271 37.19 -5.35 -5.58
N PRO A 272 37.49 -5.91 -6.77
CA PRO A 272 36.72 -7.02 -7.30
C PRO A 272 36.71 -8.19 -6.32
N GLY A 273 35.51 -8.60 -5.88
CA GLY A 273 35.31 -9.68 -4.91
C GLY A 273 35.18 -9.24 -3.44
N GLN A 274 35.20 -7.94 -3.14
CA GLN A 274 34.85 -7.40 -1.83
C GLN A 274 33.56 -6.59 -1.92
N TYR A 275 32.63 -6.82 -0.98
CA TYR A 275 31.46 -5.97 -0.83
C TYR A 275 31.90 -4.58 -0.32
N PRO A 276 31.30 -3.49 -0.80
CA PRO A 276 31.54 -2.16 -0.25
C PRO A 276 31.17 -2.13 1.24
N GLN A 277 31.92 -1.35 2.03
CA GLN A 277 31.56 -1.14 3.43
C GLN A 277 30.20 -0.43 3.51
N PRO A 278 29.23 -0.97 4.28
CA PRO A 278 27.93 -0.34 4.42
C PRO A 278 28.04 1.08 4.99
N VAL A 279 27.25 2.00 4.46
CA VAL A 279 27.12 3.37 4.94
C VAL A 279 25.64 3.66 5.19
N ALA A 280 25.33 4.31 6.30
CA ALA A 280 23.96 4.71 6.61
C ALA A 280 23.50 5.83 5.66
N GLY A 281 22.33 5.65 5.05
CA GLY A 281 21.76 6.56 4.07
C GLY A 281 22.44 6.48 2.69
N ASP A 282 22.97 5.31 2.31
CA ASP A 282 23.59 5.07 0.99
C ASP A 282 22.57 4.83 -0.13
N ALA A 283 21.33 4.48 0.23
CA ALA A 283 20.24 4.39 -0.73
C ALA A 283 19.93 5.76 -1.37
N THR A 284 19.26 5.75 -2.52
CA THR A 284 18.84 6.98 -3.21
C THR A 284 17.69 7.66 -2.48
N GLY A 285 17.69 8.99 -2.40
CA GLY A 285 16.61 9.78 -1.78
C GLY A 285 16.97 11.25 -1.69
N TRP A 286 15.98 12.12 -1.50
CA TRP A 286 16.15 13.57 -1.47
C TRP A 286 16.51 14.09 -0.08
N SER A 287 16.11 13.38 0.98
CA SER A 287 16.47 13.68 2.38
C SER A 287 17.29 12.54 3.01
N MET A 288 17.91 12.77 4.17
CA MET A 288 18.56 11.67 4.91
C MET A 288 17.53 10.64 5.38
N GLU A 289 16.37 11.11 5.84
CA GLU A 289 15.27 10.26 6.29
C GLU A 289 14.77 9.33 5.18
N GLU A 290 14.56 9.87 3.97
CA GLU A 290 14.13 9.08 2.82
C GLU A 290 15.15 8.02 2.42
N ARG A 291 16.44 8.36 2.49
CA ARG A 291 17.52 7.41 2.20
C ARG A 291 17.58 6.29 3.24
N LEU A 292 17.43 6.60 4.53
CA LEU A 292 17.38 5.57 5.58
C LEU A 292 16.17 4.66 5.42
N TYR A 293 14.99 5.20 5.11
CA TYR A 293 13.80 4.40 4.83
C TYR A 293 14.00 3.48 3.62
N ASN A 294 14.52 4.01 2.50
CA ASN A 294 14.77 3.22 1.30
C ASN A 294 15.83 2.15 1.54
N GLN A 295 16.82 2.42 2.41
CA GLN A 295 17.83 1.43 2.80
C GLN A 295 17.23 0.31 3.65
N VAL A 296 16.42 0.62 4.67
CA VAL A 296 15.70 -0.39 5.45
C VAL A 296 14.80 -1.25 4.56
N TRP A 297 14.11 -0.63 3.60
CA TRP A 297 13.29 -1.34 2.61
C TRP A 297 14.13 -2.27 1.71
N GLY A 298 15.31 -1.80 1.26
CA GLY A 298 16.27 -2.61 0.51
C GLY A 298 16.77 -3.82 1.30
N MET A 299 17.14 -3.63 2.57
CA MET A 299 17.56 -4.71 3.46
C MET A 299 16.45 -5.76 3.64
N PHE A 300 15.20 -5.34 3.75
CA PHE A 300 14.05 -6.23 3.83
C PHE A 300 13.91 -7.10 2.57
N GLU A 301 13.97 -6.47 1.39
CA GLU A 301 13.90 -7.16 0.10
C GLU A 301 15.08 -8.13 -0.10
N ASP A 302 16.30 -7.69 0.21
CA ASP A 302 17.51 -8.47 0.05
C ASP A 302 17.50 -9.72 0.95
N LEU A 303 17.05 -9.59 2.21
CA LEU A 303 16.88 -10.74 3.10
C LEU A 303 15.83 -11.72 2.55
N ALA A 304 14.69 -11.22 2.07
CA ALA A 304 13.65 -12.06 1.47
C ALA A 304 14.19 -12.86 0.26
N ARG A 305 14.89 -12.18 -0.65
CA ARG A 305 15.45 -12.79 -1.87
C ARG A 305 16.58 -13.77 -1.57
N THR A 306 17.44 -13.44 -0.62
CA THR A 306 18.56 -14.30 -0.21
C THR A 306 18.06 -15.61 0.39
N VAL A 307 17.09 -15.54 1.30
CA VAL A 307 16.48 -16.75 1.88
C VAL A 307 15.70 -17.55 0.84
N ALA A 308 15.03 -16.88 -0.11
CA ALA A 308 14.34 -17.55 -1.22
C ALA A 308 15.29 -18.35 -2.10
N ALA A 309 16.44 -17.76 -2.45
CA ALA A 309 17.47 -18.41 -3.26
C ALA A 309 18.05 -19.63 -2.53
N TYR A 310 18.29 -19.51 -1.21
CA TYR A 310 18.73 -20.64 -0.39
C TYR A 310 17.70 -21.77 -0.36
N ARG A 311 16.43 -21.48 -0.01
CA ARG A 311 15.35 -22.48 0.04
C ARG A 311 15.17 -23.19 -1.31
N SER A 312 15.15 -22.42 -2.41
CA SER A 312 15.07 -22.97 -3.76
C SER A 312 16.25 -23.88 -4.14
N ALA A 313 17.47 -23.54 -3.68
CA ALA A 313 18.65 -24.36 -3.92
C ALA A 313 18.61 -25.68 -3.12
N VAL A 314 18.08 -25.64 -1.90
CA VAL A 314 17.85 -26.84 -1.07
C VAL A 314 16.80 -27.74 -1.73
N ASP A 315 15.65 -27.19 -2.14
CA ASP A 315 14.60 -27.94 -2.82
C ASP A 315 15.10 -28.59 -4.13
N PHE A 316 15.94 -27.87 -4.88
CA PHE A 316 16.60 -28.42 -6.07
C PHE A 316 17.54 -29.58 -5.74
N ALA A 317 18.34 -29.46 -4.67
CA ALA A 317 19.22 -30.52 -4.23
C ALA A 317 18.43 -31.77 -3.80
N GLU A 318 17.32 -31.58 -3.09
CA GLU A 318 16.41 -32.66 -2.66
C GLU A 318 15.77 -33.35 -3.86
N SER A 319 15.14 -32.60 -4.77
CA SER A 319 14.53 -33.16 -5.99
C SER A 319 15.55 -33.93 -6.83
N ARG A 320 16.78 -33.41 -6.94
CA ARG A 320 17.86 -34.10 -7.64
C ARG A 320 18.24 -35.42 -6.96
N MET A 321 18.33 -35.43 -5.62
CA MET A 321 18.61 -36.65 -4.86
C MET A 321 17.51 -37.68 -5.07
N GLU A 322 16.24 -37.30 -4.94
CA GLU A 322 15.09 -38.18 -5.17
C GLU A 322 15.13 -38.82 -6.56
N GLN A 323 15.37 -38.02 -7.61
CA GLN A 323 15.50 -38.53 -8.97
C GLN A 323 16.68 -39.50 -9.14
N GLU A 324 17.81 -39.27 -8.48
CA GLU A 324 18.96 -40.19 -8.51
C GLU A 324 18.63 -41.50 -7.76
N LEU A 325 17.92 -41.43 -6.62
CA LEU A 325 17.49 -42.59 -5.84
C LEU A 325 16.44 -43.43 -6.60
N ASP A 326 15.45 -42.80 -7.22
CA ASP A 326 14.43 -43.47 -8.01
C ASP A 326 15.04 -44.21 -9.20
N LYS A 327 16.03 -43.62 -9.87
CA LYS A 327 16.78 -44.32 -10.94
C LYS A 327 17.45 -45.58 -10.42
N VAL A 328 18.10 -45.52 -9.26
CA VAL A 328 18.76 -46.68 -8.63
C VAL A 328 17.76 -47.76 -8.23
N LEU A 329 16.55 -47.39 -7.78
CA LEU A 329 15.48 -48.32 -7.44
C LEU A 329 14.81 -48.92 -8.69
N SER A 330 14.72 -48.17 -9.78
CA SER A 330 14.09 -48.61 -11.02
C SER A 330 14.88 -49.74 -11.70
N ASP A 331 16.22 -49.72 -11.64
CA ASP A 331 17.08 -50.75 -12.23
C ASP A 331 17.16 -52.02 -11.33
N PRO A 332 16.64 -53.18 -11.80
CA PRO A 332 16.65 -54.42 -11.03
C PRO A 332 18.03 -54.91 -10.61
N ARG A 333 19.10 -54.52 -11.34
CA ARG A 333 20.49 -54.93 -11.07
C ARG A 333 21.14 -54.13 -9.94
N SER A 334 20.64 -52.94 -9.64
CA SER A 334 21.15 -52.05 -8.59
C SER A 334 20.32 -52.06 -7.31
N ARG A 335 19.22 -52.82 -7.25
CA ARG A 335 18.36 -52.91 -6.06
C ARG A 335 19.04 -53.55 -4.85
N ILE A 336 19.88 -54.56 -5.07
CA ILE A 336 20.52 -55.35 -4.00
C ILE A 336 21.99 -55.55 -4.36
N GLY A 337 22.90 -54.96 -3.57
CA GLY A 337 24.34 -55.11 -3.74
C GLY A 337 25.12 -53.81 -3.56
N THR A 338 26.45 -53.93 -3.46
CA THR A 338 27.39 -52.84 -3.17
C THR A 338 27.33 -51.68 -4.17
N ALA A 339 27.01 -51.96 -5.44
CA ALA A 339 26.85 -50.95 -6.48
C ALA A 339 25.65 -50.02 -6.22
N GLY A 340 24.52 -50.56 -5.75
CA GLY A 340 23.35 -49.79 -5.37
C GLY A 340 23.59 -48.94 -4.12
N ASP A 341 24.27 -49.52 -3.12
CA ASP A 341 24.68 -48.79 -1.91
C ASP A 341 25.61 -47.62 -2.25
N THR A 342 26.57 -47.84 -3.15
CA THR A 342 27.51 -46.79 -3.60
C THR A 342 26.79 -45.68 -4.37
N ALA A 343 25.83 -46.01 -5.24
CA ALA A 343 25.06 -45.01 -5.97
C ALA A 343 24.19 -44.16 -5.04
N ARG A 344 23.52 -44.78 -4.05
CA ARG A 344 22.76 -44.06 -3.02
C ARG A 344 23.66 -43.16 -2.16
N ALA A 345 24.84 -43.65 -1.76
CA ALA A 345 25.81 -42.86 -1.02
C ALA A 345 26.31 -41.65 -1.83
N ASN A 346 26.58 -41.83 -3.12
CA ASN A 346 26.99 -40.74 -4.01
C ASN A 346 25.90 -39.69 -4.22
N ALA A 347 24.63 -40.11 -4.36
CA ALA A 347 23.49 -39.19 -4.46
C ALA A 347 23.36 -38.32 -3.21
N ARG A 348 23.47 -38.93 -2.02
CA ARG A 348 23.48 -38.20 -0.74
C ARG A 348 24.68 -37.25 -0.62
N ALA A 349 25.88 -37.69 -0.98
CA ALA A 349 27.07 -36.84 -0.93
C ALA A 349 26.96 -35.61 -1.84
N LYS A 350 26.37 -35.75 -3.03
CA LYS A 350 26.10 -34.60 -3.91
C LYS A 350 25.04 -33.66 -3.35
N HIS A 351 23.96 -34.21 -2.77
CA HIS A 351 22.95 -33.43 -2.07
C HIS A 351 23.61 -32.58 -0.96
N ASP A 352 24.38 -33.22 -0.09
CA ASP A 352 25.05 -32.56 1.02
C ASP A 352 26.03 -31.48 0.53
N GLN A 353 26.72 -31.73 -0.59
CA GLN A 353 27.59 -30.73 -1.22
C GLN A 353 26.80 -29.52 -1.75
N LEU A 354 25.67 -29.73 -2.43
CA LEU A 354 24.84 -28.64 -2.96
C LEU A 354 24.22 -27.81 -1.83
N VAL A 355 23.68 -28.47 -0.81
CA VAL A 355 23.13 -27.80 0.39
C VAL A 355 24.22 -27.02 1.13
N GLY A 356 25.42 -27.60 1.27
CA GLY A 356 26.58 -26.93 1.86
C GLY A 356 26.96 -25.65 1.09
N GLN A 357 27.04 -25.73 -0.24
CA GLN A 357 27.31 -24.56 -1.09
C GLN A 357 26.23 -23.48 -0.98
N ALA A 358 24.95 -23.87 -0.95
CA ALA A 358 23.84 -22.94 -0.78
C ALA A 358 23.90 -22.25 0.61
N ARG A 359 24.23 -23.00 1.66
CA ARG A 359 24.41 -22.45 3.01
C ARG A 359 25.58 -21.48 3.09
N ASP A 360 26.72 -21.78 2.45
CA ASP A 360 27.88 -20.89 2.42
C ASP A 360 27.57 -19.55 1.74
N VAL A 361 26.70 -19.55 0.72
CA VAL A 361 26.22 -18.32 0.06
C VAL A 361 25.27 -17.56 1.00
N LEU A 362 24.28 -18.24 1.58
CA LEU A 362 23.36 -17.64 2.55
C LEU A 362 24.12 -16.96 3.70
N GLU A 363 25.07 -17.66 4.31
CA GLU A 363 25.81 -17.14 5.47
C GLU A 363 26.64 -15.90 5.11
N ARG A 364 27.19 -15.84 3.89
CA ARG A 364 27.90 -14.66 3.39
C ARG A 364 26.96 -13.47 3.22
N ASP A 365 25.81 -13.68 2.60
CA ASP A 365 24.85 -12.61 2.32
C ASP A 365 24.21 -12.11 3.63
N LEU A 366 23.92 -13.01 4.57
CA LEU A 366 23.46 -12.64 5.92
C LEU A 366 24.53 -11.85 6.69
N ALA A 367 25.81 -12.20 6.59
CA ALA A 367 26.88 -11.45 7.22
C ALA A 367 26.98 -10.01 6.68
N GLN A 368 26.71 -9.80 5.39
CA GLN A 368 26.63 -8.48 4.79
C GLN A 368 25.44 -7.67 5.34
N LEU A 369 24.25 -8.29 5.45
CA LEU A 369 23.06 -7.63 6.00
C LEU A 369 23.20 -7.29 7.49
N VAL A 370 23.90 -8.13 8.26
CA VAL A 370 24.26 -7.82 9.66
C VAL A 370 25.16 -6.59 9.71
N ALA A 371 26.21 -6.55 8.88
CA ALA A 371 27.10 -5.39 8.81
C ALA A 371 26.36 -4.11 8.38
N GLU A 372 25.35 -4.21 7.53
CA GLU A 372 24.50 -3.08 7.16
C GLU A 372 23.62 -2.62 8.31
N THR A 373 22.99 -3.55 9.02
CA THR A 373 22.19 -3.26 10.23
C THR A 373 23.01 -2.53 11.29
N ASP A 374 24.26 -2.96 11.53
CA ASP A 374 25.17 -2.36 12.51
C ASP A 374 25.49 -0.89 12.22
N VAL A 375 25.39 -0.47 10.96
CA VAL A 375 25.62 0.92 10.53
C VAL A 375 24.32 1.71 10.45
N VAL A 376 23.24 1.09 9.98
CA VAL A 376 21.94 1.74 9.76
C VAL A 376 21.21 2.00 11.08
N GLU A 377 21.10 1.01 11.97
CA GLU A 377 20.30 1.13 13.20
C GLU A 377 20.73 2.32 14.08
N PRO A 378 22.03 2.56 14.36
CA PRO A 378 22.46 3.72 15.14
C PRO A 378 22.18 5.07 14.47
N ALA A 379 22.01 5.10 13.14
CA ALA A 379 21.73 6.30 12.36
C ALA A 379 20.23 6.61 12.23
N LEU A 380 19.36 5.69 12.64
CA LEU A 380 17.91 5.86 12.53
C LEU A 380 17.42 7.03 13.40
N PRO A 381 16.55 7.92 12.88
CA PRO A 381 15.90 8.95 13.69
C PRO A 381 14.89 8.32 14.66
N PRO A 382 14.43 9.04 15.71
CA PRO A 382 13.49 8.50 16.71
C PRO A 382 12.25 7.83 16.10
N ALA A 383 11.74 8.32 14.97
CA ALA A 383 10.60 7.71 14.30
C ALA A 383 10.88 6.25 13.85
N PHE A 384 12.09 5.96 13.38
CA PHE A 384 12.50 4.65 12.85
C PHE A 384 13.29 3.82 13.88
N ALA A 385 13.84 4.45 14.93
CA ALA A 385 14.77 3.84 15.85
C ALA A 385 14.09 3.06 16.99
N SER A 386 14.64 1.92 17.39
CA SER A 386 14.12 1.18 18.55
C SER A 386 14.13 2.01 19.85
N TRP A 387 13.38 1.63 20.89
CA TRP A 387 13.29 2.41 22.14
C TRP A 387 14.58 2.44 22.96
N ASP A 388 15.47 1.47 22.77
CA ASP A 388 16.82 1.41 23.34
C ASP A 388 17.85 2.22 22.54
N ASN A 389 17.48 2.71 21.36
CA ASN A 389 18.38 3.48 20.51
C ASN A 389 18.79 4.82 21.18
N PRO A 390 20.09 5.20 21.13
CA PRO A 390 20.57 6.46 21.68
C PRO A 390 19.86 7.72 21.18
N ALA A 391 19.23 7.68 20.00
CA ALA A 391 18.45 8.78 19.42
C ALA A 391 17.41 9.36 20.39
N TRP A 392 16.89 8.57 21.32
CA TRP A 392 15.90 9.01 22.32
C TRP A 392 16.48 9.86 23.45
N HIS A 393 17.79 9.79 23.75
CA HIS A 393 18.40 10.56 24.85
C HIS A 393 18.43 12.07 24.53
N GLY A 394 18.58 12.41 23.25
CA GLY A 394 18.54 13.78 22.73
C GLY A 394 17.20 14.17 22.13
N TYR A 395 16.13 13.41 22.43
CA TYR A 395 14.81 13.61 21.85
C TYR A 395 14.33 15.06 21.98
N ARG A 396 13.73 15.56 20.91
CA ARG A 396 12.99 16.82 20.86
C ARG A 396 11.72 16.59 20.06
N VAL A 397 10.65 17.27 20.44
CA VAL A 397 9.40 17.23 19.69
C VAL A 397 9.67 17.76 18.27
N PRO A 398 9.29 17.00 17.22
CA PRO A 398 9.57 17.39 15.85
C PRO A 398 8.70 18.57 15.42
N MET A 399 9.14 19.26 14.35
CA MET A 399 8.40 20.37 13.74
C MET A 399 7.60 19.94 12.52
N GLU A 400 7.89 18.76 11.97
CA GLU A 400 7.26 18.19 10.79
C GLU A 400 6.92 16.72 11.06
N ILE A 401 5.88 16.22 10.40
CA ILE A 401 5.50 14.80 10.49
C ILE A 401 6.57 13.98 9.73
N PRO A 402 7.21 12.98 10.36
CA PRO A 402 8.17 12.14 9.70
C PRO A 402 7.50 11.27 8.65
N MET A 403 8.30 10.76 7.73
CA MET A 403 7.83 10.00 6.58
C MET A 403 7.23 8.64 6.96
N ALA A 404 7.71 8.03 8.05
CA ALA A 404 7.29 6.72 8.49
C ALA A 404 7.46 6.54 10.01
N LEU A 405 6.97 5.42 10.53
CA LEU A 405 7.04 5.03 11.92
C LEU A 405 7.41 3.54 12.01
N ARG A 406 8.37 3.18 12.88
CA ARG A 406 8.59 1.77 13.24
C ARG A 406 7.49 1.26 14.15
N VAL A 407 6.85 0.18 13.75
CA VAL A 407 5.78 -0.50 14.52
C VAL A 407 6.21 -1.85 15.08
N GLY A 408 7.39 -2.33 14.75
CA GLY A 408 7.89 -3.64 15.17
C GLY A 408 9.14 -4.00 14.40
N ASP A 409 9.58 -5.23 14.58
CA ASP A 409 10.69 -5.83 13.86
C ASP A 409 10.26 -7.09 13.13
N LEU A 410 10.92 -7.38 12.02
CA LEU A 410 10.69 -8.56 11.20
C LEU A 410 11.96 -9.39 11.16
N HIS A 411 11.83 -10.71 11.31
CA HIS A 411 12.93 -11.63 11.04
C HIS A 411 12.44 -12.92 10.38
N LEU A 412 13.38 -13.69 9.84
CA LEU A 412 13.15 -15.02 9.28
C LEU A 412 13.80 -16.10 10.17
N PRO A 413 13.29 -17.34 10.16
CA PRO A 413 13.78 -18.41 11.04
C PRO A 413 15.25 -18.79 10.76
N GLU A 414 15.76 -18.52 9.56
CA GLU A 414 17.15 -18.75 9.20
C GLU A 414 18.14 -17.88 10.01
N ARG A 415 17.71 -16.69 10.45
CA ARG A 415 18.54 -15.75 11.21
C ARG A 415 17.69 -14.86 12.14
N PRO A 416 17.20 -15.38 13.28
CA PRO A 416 16.31 -14.64 14.18
C PRO A 416 16.94 -13.40 14.84
N ASP A 417 18.26 -13.35 14.91
CA ASP A 417 19.03 -12.22 15.44
C ASP A 417 19.15 -11.06 14.43
N LEU A 418 18.91 -11.30 13.13
CA LEU A 418 18.86 -10.25 12.11
C LEU A 418 17.44 -9.68 12.02
N ARG A 419 17.21 -8.57 12.71
CA ARG A 419 15.90 -7.92 12.82
C ARG A 419 15.82 -6.70 11.91
N ILE A 420 14.87 -6.73 10.99
CA ILE A 420 14.60 -5.62 10.06
C ILE A 420 13.47 -4.74 10.62
N PRO A 421 13.67 -3.41 10.75
CA PRO A 421 12.61 -2.52 11.21
C PRO A 421 11.36 -2.56 10.33
N MET A 422 10.20 -2.85 10.90
CA MET A 422 8.91 -2.75 10.22
C MET A 422 8.42 -1.30 10.22
N LEU A 423 8.56 -0.62 9.07
CA LEU A 423 8.17 0.79 8.93
C LEU A 423 6.82 0.93 8.23
N VAL A 424 5.91 1.73 8.79
CA VAL A 424 4.63 2.14 8.17
C VAL A 424 4.65 3.63 7.85
N ARG A 425 4.03 4.03 6.73
CA ARG A 425 3.99 5.44 6.31
C ARG A 425 3.10 6.27 7.23
N LEU A 426 3.45 7.56 7.37
CA LEU A 426 2.62 8.55 8.04
C LEU A 426 2.09 9.60 7.05
N PRO A 427 0.85 10.10 7.22
CA PRO A 427 -0.17 9.63 8.18
C PRO A 427 -0.58 8.17 7.96
N LEU A 428 -1.11 7.52 8.99
CA LEU A 428 -1.39 6.09 8.95
C LEU A 428 -2.46 5.76 7.89
N GLU A 429 -2.09 5.03 6.83
CA GLU A 429 -3.05 4.65 5.79
C GLU A 429 -4.07 3.62 6.28
N ARG A 430 -3.67 2.79 7.24
CA ARG A 430 -4.50 1.76 7.87
C ARG A 430 -4.39 1.90 9.38
N GLY A 431 -5.51 1.70 10.06
CA GLY A 431 -5.48 1.51 11.50
C GLY A 431 -4.77 0.20 11.89
N LEU A 432 -4.55 0.00 13.18
CA LEU A 432 -3.88 -1.18 13.72
C LEU A 432 -4.88 -2.11 14.40
N TRP A 433 -4.70 -3.41 14.24
CA TRP A 433 -5.30 -4.43 15.08
C TRP A 433 -4.20 -5.11 15.88
N ILE A 434 -4.28 -5.02 17.20
CA ILE A 434 -3.39 -5.70 18.13
C ILE A 434 -4.13 -6.91 18.68
N ASP A 435 -3.66 -8.09 18.27
CA ASP A 435 -4.32 -9.36 18.59
C ASP A 435 -4.15 -9.70 20.08
N SER A 436 -5.25 -9.77 20.82
CA SER A 436 -5.23 -10.20 22.22
C SER A 436 -5.66 -11.65 22.43
N GLY A 437 -5.89 -12.40 21.34
CA GLY A 437 -6.34 -13.78 21.34
C GLY A 437 -5.19 -14.80 21.31
N ARG A 438 -5.48 -16.03 21.72
CA ARG A 438 -4.48 -17.11 21.85
C ARG A 438 -4.26 -17.92 20.58
N SER A 439 -5.05 -17.69 19.53
CA SER A 439 -5.07 -18.54 18.33
C SER A 439 -3.99 -18.22 17.28
N GLY A 440 -3.14 -17.21 17.53
CA GLY A 440 -2.12 -16.75 16.57
C GLY A 440 -0.81 -17.54 16.56
N SER A 441 -0.18 -17.76 17.72
CA SER A 441 1.21 -18.25 17.80
C SER A 441 1.45 -19.23 18.96
N GLU A 442 2.52 -20.05 18.86
CA GLU A 442 2.95 -20.91 19.97
C GLU A 442 3.23 -20.09 21.24
N ALA A 443 3.87 -18.93 21.11
CA ALA A 443 4.12 -18.02 22.24
C ALA A 443 2.81 -17.52 22.88
N ALA A 444 1.80 -17.19 22.08
CA ALA A 444 0.48 -16.79 22.58
C ALA A 444 -0.25 -17.95 23.27
N LEU A 445 -0.11 -19.17 22.76
CA LEU A 445 -0.68 -20.38 23.36
C LEU A 445 -0.07 -20.71 24.73
N MET A 446 1.20 -20.38 24.96
CA MET A 446 1.89 -20.61 26.24
C MET A 446 1.56 -19.57 27.32
N MET A 447 0.92 -18.45 26.96
CA MET A 447 0.54 -17.39 27.90
C MET A 447 -0.89 -17.53 28.41
N GLU A 448 -1.11 -17.08 29.64
CA GLU A 448 -2.46 -16.90 30.20
C GLU A 448 -3.19 -15.76 29.48
N SER A 449 -4.49 -15.92 29.22
CA SER A 449 -5.27 -14.96 28.42
C SER A 449 -5.21 -13.52 28.96
N ASP A 450 -5.23 -13.35 30.29
CA ASP A 450 -5.15 -12.01 30.90
C ASP A 450 -3.76 -11.38 30.79
N GLN A 451 -2.71 -12.20 30.74
CA GLN A 451 -1.35 -11.73 30.49
C GLN A 451 -1.20 -11.26 29.04
N LEU A 452 -1.79 -12.00 28.09
CA LEU A 452 -1.78 -11.65 26.68
C LEU A 452 -2.57 -10.37 26.40
N ARG A 453 -3.76 -10.23 26.98
CA ARG A 453 -4.55 -8.98 26.93
C ARG A 453 -3.79 -7.78 27.49
N ARG A 454 -3.08 -7.96 28.61
CA ARG A 454 -2.22 -6.92 29.17
C ARG A 454 -1.08 -6.54 28.22
N ALA A 455 -0.38 -7.51 27.65
CA ALA A 455 0.69 -7.27 26.68
C ALA A 455 0.18 -6.58 25.40
N ALA A 456 -1.02 -6.91 24.94
CA ALA A 456 -1.69 -6.22 23.83
C ALA A 456 -1.96 -4.76 24.13
N MET A 457 -2.45 -4.46 25.33
CA MET A 457 -2.65 -3.07 25.75
C MET A 457 -1.33 -2.32 25.97
N GLU A 458 -0.29 -2.96 26.50
CA GLU A 458 1.05 -2.38 26.62
C GLU A 458 1.64 -2.05 25.24
N THR A 459 1.44 -2.94 24.26
CA THR A 459 1.79 -2.71 22.86
C THR A 459 1.04 -1.51 22.29
N ALA A 460 -0.27 -1.41 22.53
CA ALA A 460 -1.08 -0.27 22.10
C ALA A 460 -0.58 1.06 22.70
N ALA A 461 -0.34 1.08 24.01
CA ALA A 461 0.17 2.25 24.71
C ALA A 461 1.56 2.68 24.21
N ALA A 462 2.44 1.72 23.91
CA ALA A 462 3.75 2.00 23.35
C ALA A 462 3.65 2.64 21.95
N HIS A 463 2.79 2.11 21.07
CA HIS A 463 2.55 2.67 19.74
C HIS A 463 1.93 4.07 19.81
N ALA A 464 0.93 4.28 20.67
CA ALA A 464 0.30 5.58 20.87
C ALA A 464 1.28 6.62 21.41
N ALA A 465 2.12 6.24 22.38
CA ALA A 465 3.17 7.11 22.91
C ALA A 465 4.19 7.47 21.83
N ARG A 466 4.54 6.53 20.96
CA ARG A 466 5.45 6.74 19.85
C ARG A 466 4.86 7.72 18.82
N LEU A 467 3.60 7.53 18.42
CA LEU A 467 2.87 8.44 17.54
C LEU A 467 2.84 9.86 18.12
N LEU A 468 2.46 10.01 19.40
CA LEU A 468 2.49 11.29 20.09
C LEU A 468 3.89 11.93 20.13
N ALA A 469 4.95 11.12 20.18
CA ALA A 469 6.32 11.61 20.21
C ALA A 469 6.85 12.03 18.82
N VAL A 470 6.34 11.43 17.74
CA VAL A 470 6.86 11.70 16.39
C VAL A 470 6.05 12.74 15.63
N TYR A 471 4.86 13.10 16.10
CA TYR A 471 4.08 14.20 15.54
C TYR A 471 4.49 15.55 16.15
N PRO A 472 4.35 16.66 15.38
CA PRO A 472 4.48 17.99 15.93
C PRO A 472 3.51 18.24 17.10
N ALA A 473 3.93 19.09 18.03
CA ALA A 473 3.11 19.40 19.19
C ALA A 473 1.75 19.94 18.76
N GLY A 474 0.67 19.29 19.22
CA GLY A 474 -0.70 19.69 18.93
C GLY A 474 -1.26 19.22 17.59
N GLU A 475 -0.48 18.51 16.76
CA GLU A 475 -0.96 17.97 15.47
C GLU A 475 -1.44 16.52 15.56
N PHE A 476 -1.37 15.89 16.75
CA PHE A 476 -1.86 14.53 16.98
C PHE A 476 -2.58 14.41 18.33
N THR A 477 -3.78 13.84 18.33
CA THR A 477 -4.63 13.68 19.51
C THR A 477 -5.03 12.22 19.67
N VAL A 478 -4.99 11.72 20.91
CA VAL A 478 -5.33 10.33 21.24
C VAL A 478 -6.59 10.29 22.09
N HIS A 479 -7.58 9.52 21.65
CA HIS A 479 -8.79 9.14 22.38
C HIS A 479 -8.70 7.67 22.78
N VAL A 480 -9.23 7.34 23.95
CA VAL A 480 -9.21 5.95 24.46
C VAL A 480 -10.61 5.56 24.90
N ILE A 481 -11.08 4.41 24.43
CA ILE A 481 -12.27 3.73 24.92
C ILE A 481 -11.80 2.49 25.68
N ASP A 482 -12.08 2.44 26.98
CA ASP A 482 -11.75 1.32 27.88
C ASP A 482 -12.92 1.08 28.84
N PRO A 483 -14.00 0.43 28.38
CA PRO A 483 -15.29 0.47 29.09
C PRO A 483 -15.26 -0.20 30.46
N ALA A 484 -14.52 -1.31 30.62
CA ALA A 484 -14.31 -1.97 31.90
C ALA A 484 -13.09 -1.43 32.69
N GLY A 485 -12.26 -0.56 32.09
CA GLY A 485 -11.07 -0.03 32.76
C GLY A 485 -9.92 -1.04 32.88
N THR A 486 -9.93 -2.14 32.10
CA THR A 486 -8.94 -3.22 32.20
C THR A 486 -7.57 -2.79 31.67
N GLY A 487 -7.55 -1.80 30.78
CA GLY A 487 -6.32 -1.26 30.19
C GLY A 487 -5.61 -0.20 31.06
N ALA A 488 -6.20 0.22 32.18
CA ALA A 488 -5.68 1.31 33.01
C ALA A 488 -4.19 1.18 33.39
N PRO A 489 -3.66 0.00 33.80
CA PRO A 489 -2.24 -0.13 34.11
C PRO A 489 -1.31 0.13 32.93
N ALA A 490 -1.68 -0.35 31.73
CA ALA A 490 -0.89 -0.16 30.51
C ALA A 490 -0.98 1.29 29.98
N LEU A 491 -2.11 1.96 30.22
CA LEU A 491 -2.35 3.36 29.85
C LEU A 491 -1.70 4.37 30.80
N ALA A 492 -1.23 3.95 31.98
CA ALA A 492 -0.68 4.82 33.02
C ALA A 492 0.38 5.82 32.49
N PRO A 493 1.34 5.45 31.62
CA PRO A 493 2.30 6.41 31.08
C PRO A 493 1.65 7.56 30.28
N LEU A 494 0.55 7.28 29.56
CA LEU A 494 -0.18 8.28 28.77
C LEU A 494 -1.07 9.16 29.66
N THR A 495 -1.75 8.57 30.64
CA THR A 495 -2.67 9.31 31.53
C THR A 495 -1.91 10.16 32.54
N GLU A 496 -0.84 9.64 33.15
CA GLU A 496 -0.05 10.34 34.18
C GLU A 496 0.79 11.49 33.60
N SER A 497 1.23 11.38 32.35
CA SER A 497 1.99 12.45 31.68
C SER A 497 1.12 13.64 31.27
N GLY A 498 -0.20 13.44 31.16
CA GLY A 498 -1.16 14.46 30.74
C GLY A 498 -1.10 14.77 29.24
N VAL A 499 -0.68 13.81 28.41
CA VAL A 499 -0.67 13.94 26.94
C VAL A 499 -2.03 13.69 26.31
N LEU A 500 -2.95 13.02 27.03
CA LEU A 500 -4.33 12.80 26.59
C LEU A 500 -5.19 14.02 26.92
N ASP A 501 -6.05 14.43 25.98
CA ASP A 501 -6.96 15.57 26.18
C ASP A 501 -8.14 15.25 27.10
N ALA A 502 -8.47 13.97 27.24
CA ALA A 502 -9.52 13.47 28.11
C ALA A 502 -9.09 12.12 28.74
N PRO A 503 -9.63 11.77 29.92
CA PRO A 503 -9.41 10.44 30.48
C PRO A 503 -10.03 9.35 29.58
N PRO A 504 -9.55 8.10 29.66
CA PRO A 504 -10.16 6.98 28.96
C PRO A 504 -11.66 6.89 29.23
N ALA A 505 -12.44 6.74 28.16
CA ALA A 505 -13.89 6.69 28.24
C ALA A 505 -14.33 5.33 28.82
N ALA A 506 -14.98 5.39 29.99
CA ALA A 506 -15.49 4.23 30.71
C ALA A 506 -17.00 4.04 30.49
N GLY A 507 -17.45 2.78 30.52
CA GLY A 507 -18.86 2.39 30.34
C GLY A 507 -19.46 2.76 28.97
N ALA A 508 -20.69 2.28 28.73
CA ALA A 508 -21.38 2.45 27.44
C ALA A 508 -21.66 3.92 27.06
N GLN A 509 -21.90 4.79 28.05
CA GLN A 509 -22.09 6.23 27.79
C GLN A 509 -20.80 6.88 27.27
N GLY A 510 -19.65 6.52 27.84
CA GLY A 510 -18.35 7.01 27.38
C GLY A 510 -18.05 6.57 25.96
N VAL A 511 -18.27 5.27 25.67
CA VAL A 511 -18.16 4.70 24.31
C VAL A 511 -18.97 5.52 23.31
N THR A 512 -20.26 5.71 23.60
CA THR A 512 -21.18 6.43 22.72
C THR A 512 -20.75 7.88 22.49
N ALA A 513 -20.31 8.58 23.54
CA ALA A 513 -19.90 9.96 23.46
C ALA A 513 -18.65 10.16 22.57
N VAL A 514 -17.62 9.33 22.74
CA VAL A 514 -16.39 9.41 21.95
C VAL A 514 -16.66 9.06 20.48
N LEU A 515 -17.39 7.98 20.21
CA LEU A 515 -17.72 7.58 18.84
C LEU A 515 -18.56 8.65 18.14
N ALA A 516 -19.59 9.20 18.80
CA ALA A 516 -20.41 10.26 18.22
C ALA A 516 -19.58 11.51 17.89
N LYS A 517 -18.67 11.93 18.78
CA LYS A 517 -17.78 13.07 18.55
C LYS A 517 -16.90 12.87 17.33
N LEU A 518 -16.26 11.70 17.21
CA LEU A 518 -15.36 11.40 16.10
C LEU A 518 -16.13 11.21 14.78
N THR A 519 -17.29 10.55 14.80
CA THR A 519 -18.15 10.43 13.60
C THR A 519 -18.57 11.80 13.10
N GLN A 520 -19.03 12.69 13.99
CA GLN A 520 -19.40 14.05 13.63
C GLN A 520 -18.21 14.82 13.03
N ARG A 521 -17.00 14.66 13.58
CA ARG A 521 -15.78 15.25 13.01
C ARG A 521 -15.55 14.76 11.58
N VAL A 522 -15.60 13.45 11.35
CA VAL A 522 -15.40 12.86 10.01
C VAL A 522 -16.40 13.44 9.02
N GLU A 523 -17.69 13.46 9.37
CA GLU A 523 -18.75 14.00 8.52
C GLU A 523 -18.51 15.49 8.17
N LEU A 524 -18.16 16.31 9.17
CA LEU A 524 -17.88 17.74 8.95
C LEU A 524 -16.67 17.97 8.04
N VAL A 525 -15.56 17.25 8.27
CA VAL A 525 -14.35 17.39 7.45
C VAL A 525 -14.60 16.89 6.03
N GLN A 526 -15.28 15.75 5.87
CA GLN A 526 -15.64 15.24 4.54
C GLN A 526 -16.56 16.22 3.79
N MET A 527 -17.55 16.80 4.45
CA MET A 527 -18.41 17.83 3.85
C MET A 527 -17.60 19.05 3.41
N ALA A 528 -16.64 19.49 4.22
CA ALA A 528 -15.78 20.63 3.87
C ALA A 528 -14.86 20.31 2.68
N VAL A 529 -14.27 19.10 2.65
CA VAL A 529 -13.42 18.63 1.54
C VAL A 529 -14.23 18.50 0.25
N ARG A 530 -15.38 17.81 0.27
CA ARG A 530 -16.26 17.67 -0.91
C ARG A 530 -16.81 19.01 -1.39
N GLY A 531 -17.07 19.94 -0.48
CA GLY A 531 -17.53 21.29 -0.79
C GLY A 531 -16.41 22.25 -1.24
N GLY A 532 -15.14 21.84 -1.20
CA GLY A 532 -13.99 22.71 -1.49
C GLY A 532 -13.84 23.88 -0.53
N VAL A 533 -14.35 23.75 0.71
CA VAL A 533 -14.42 24.80 1.73
C VAL A 533 -13.70 24.38 3.01
N VAL A 534 -12.51 23.79 2.88
CA VAL A 534 -11.69 23.35 4.02
C VAL A 534 -11.35 24.52 4.97
N ASP A 535 -11.16 25.73 4.43
CA ASP A 535 -10.93 26.95 5.24
C ASP A 535 -12.20 27.46 5.96
N SER A 536 -13.36 26.84 5.73
CA SER A 536 -14.63 27.15 6.40
C SER A 536 -15.00 26.13 7.47
N LEU A 537 -14.07 25.25 7.86
CA LEU A 537 -14.25 24.40 9.03
C LEU A 537 -14.51 25.27 10.27
N PRO A 538 -15.36 24.82 11.20
CA PRO A 538 -15.59 25.56 12.45
C PRO A 538 -14.24 25.85 13.12
N PRO A 539 -13.99 27.09 13.58
CA PRO A 539 -12.70 27.46 14.20
C PRO A 539 -12.41 26.67 15.49
N GLU A 540 -13.45 26.08 16.09
CA GLU A 540 -13.36 25.21 17.27
C GLU A 540 -13.04 23.74 16.93
N LEU A 541 -13.01 23.37 15.64
CA LEU A 541 -12.75 22.00 15.21
C LEU A 541 -11.26 21.69 15.32
N ASP A 542 -10.94 20.63 16.06
CA ASP A 542 -9.58 20.11 16.15
C ASP A 542 -9.12 19.57 14.78
N THR A 543 -8.13 20.25 14.20
CA THR A 543 -7.51 19.90 12.92
C THR A 543 -6.41 18.86 13.04
N ALA A 544 -6.00 18.52 14.27
CA ALA A 544 -5.04 17.46 14.51
C ALA A 544 -5.52 16.12 13.93
N GLU A 545 -4.55 15.30 13.56
CA GLU A 545 -4.73 13.88 13.33
C GLU A 545 -5.22 13.20 14.62
N GLN A 546 -6.14 12.27 14.51
CA GLN A 546 -6.81 11.64 15.66
C GLN A 546 -6.51 10.14 15.66
N LEU A 547 -6.15 9.60 16.82
CA LEU A 547 -6.07 8.17 17.07
C LEU A 547 -7.16 7.76 18.07
N LEU A 548 -7.99 6.79 17.71
CA LEU A 548 -8.92 6.15 18.62
C LEU A 548 -8.36 4.78 19.02
N ILE A 549 -7.99 4.62 20.29
CA ILE A 549 -7.67 3.31 20.88
C ILE A 549 -8.97 2.71 21.41
N VAL A 550 -9.29 1.49 21.00
CA VAL A 550 -10.43 0.73 21.50
C VAL A 550 -9.92 -0.51 22.20
N ASN A 551 -10.14 -0.59 23.50
CA ASN A 551 -9.87 -1.76 24.33
C ASN A 551 -11.18 -2.42 24.76
N ASP A 552 -11.08 -3.70 25.15
CA ASP A 552 -12.16 -4.46 25.79
C ASP A 552 -13.40 -4.60 24.91
N PHE A 553 -13.24 -4.46 23.59
CA PHE A 553 -14.29 -4.81 22.64
C PHE A 553 -14.60 -6.31 22.78
N PRO A 554 -15.86 -6.73 22.92
CA PRO A 554 -17.09 -5.97 22.65
C PRO A 554 -17.80 -5.36 23.88
N HIS A 555 -17.21 -5.41 25.07
CA HIS A 555 -17.84 -4.92 26.28
C HIS A 555 -18.16 -3.43 26.19
N GLY A 556 -19.41 -3.06 26.52
CA GLY A 556 -19.87 -1.66 26.45
C GLY A 556 -20.24 -1.16 25.05
N PHE A 557 -20.18 -1.99 24.01
CA PHE A 557 -20.58 -1.65 22.64
C PHE A 557 -21.98 -2.19 22.33
N ASP A 558 -22.87 -1.29 21.88
CA ASP A 558 -24.15 -1.65 21.27
C ASP A 558 -24.06 -1.66 19.73
N ASP A 559 -25.11 -2.10 19.04
CA ASP A 559 -25.13 -2.22 17.57
C ASP A 559 -24.84 -0.89 16.86
N ARG A 560 -25.23 0.24 17.47
CA ARG A 560 -24.97 1.57 16.93
C ARG A 560 -23.49 1.92 17.06
N ALA A 561 -22.88 1.66 18.21
CA ALA A 561 -21.45 1.87 18.45
C ALA A 561 -20.61 1.02 17.48
N VAL A 562 -20.98 -0.25 17.26
CA VAL A 562 -20.33 -1.12 16.26
C VAL A 562 -20.44 -0.53 14.85
N THR A 563 -21.60 0.00 14.48
CA THR A 563 -21.81 0.63 13.17
C THR A 563 -20.95 1.88 12.99
N GLN A 564 -20.85 2.72 14.03
CA GLN A 564 -20.00 3.92 14.03
C GLN A 564 -18.51 3.56 13.97
N LEU A 565 -18.08 2.53 14.72
CA LEU A 565 -16.71 2.04 14.70
C LEU A 565 -16.29 1.60 13.29
N ARG A 566 -17.17 0.87 12.58
CA ARG A 566 -16.93 0.48 11.19
C ARG A 566 -16.84 1.70 10.26
N TYR A 567 -17.77 2.65 10.40
CA TYR A 567 -17.73 3.90 9.63
C TYR A 567 -16.41 4.65 9.85
N LEU A 568 -15.94 4.75 11.09
CA LEU A 568 -14.66 5.38 11.41
C LEU A 568 -13.47 4.62 10.81
N ALA A 569 -13.50 3.28 10.76
CA ALA A 569 -12.44 2.51 10.14
C ALA A 569 -12.37 2.69 8.62
N ASP A 570 -13.53 2.78 7.96
CA ASP A 570 -13.61 2.90 6.49
C ASP A 570 -13.36 4.35 6.02
N GLU A 571 -13.98 5.33 6.68
CA GLU A 571 -14.02 6.73 6.22
C GLU A 571 -13.05 7.64 7.00
N GLY A 572 -12.70 7.28 8.23
CA GLY A 572 -11.85 8.07 9.12
C GLY A 572 -10.45 8.35 8.59
N PRO A 573 -9.68 7.35 8.08
CA PRO A 573 -8.31 7.57 7.63
C PRO A 573 -8.17 8.65 6.55
N SER A 574 -9.19 8.81 5.70
CA SER A 574 -9.21 9.82 4.63
C SER A 574 -9.23 11.28 5.13
N VAL A 575 -9.61 11.48 6.41
CA VAL A 575 -9.75 12.78 7.06
C VAL A 575 -9.03 12.84 8.41
N GLY A 576 -8.06 11.95 8.58
CA GLY A 576 -7.17 11.94 9.73
C GLY A 576 -7.77 11.42 11.04
N VAL A 577 -8.60 10.37 10.96
CA VAL A 577 -9.05 9.60 12.11
C VAL A 577 -8.63 8.14 11.94
N HIS A 578 -7.67 7.72 12.76
CA HIS A 578 -7.09 6.37 12.72
C HIS A 578 -7.61 5.52 13.88
N LEU A 579 -7.80 4.23 13.63
CA LEU A 579 -8.29 3.27 14.61
C LEU A 579 -7.15 2.35 15.08
N MET A 580 -7.08 2.10 16.38
CA MET A 580 -6.21 1.08 16.98
C MET A 580 -7.06 0.18 17.88
N MET A 581 -7.34 -1.03 17.40
CA MET A 581 -8.14 -2.03 18.10
C MET A 581 -7.23 -2.94 18.94
N VAL A 582 -7.57 -3.14 20.21
CA VAL A 582 -7.04 -4.22 21.05
C VAL A 582 -8.18 -5.20 21.29
N ALA A 583 -8.15 -6.33 20.59
CA ALA A 583 -9.26 -7.28 20.63
C ALA A 583 -8.82 -8.70 20.25
N ASP A 584 -9.57 -9.68 20.77
CA ASP A 584 -9.52 -11.07 20.36
C ASP A 584 -10.53 -11.28 19.22
N ARG A 585 -10.07 -11.88 18.13
CA ARG A 585 -10.92 -12.19 16.98
C ARG A 585 -12.02 -13.19 17.34
N GLU A 586 -11.75 -14.14 18.24
CA GLU A 586 -12.74 -15.12 18.69
C GLU A 586 -13.85 -14.43 19.50
N ASP A 587 -13.50 -13.52 20.41
CA ASP A 587 -14.47 -12.73 21.18
C ASP A 587 -15.32 -11.84 20.26
N ALA A 588 -14.71 -11.27 19.21
CA ALA A 588 -15.39 -10.47 18.20
C ALA A 588 -16.35 -11.29 17.31
N SER A 589 -16.13 -12.60 17.17
CA SER A 589 -16.96 -13.47 16.31
C SER A 589 -18.42 -13.56 16.76
N ALA A 590 -18.72 -13.22 18.02
CA ALA A 590 -20.08 -13.14 18.55
C ALA A 590 -20.97 -12.11 17.81
N TYR A 591 -20.36 -11.12 17.15
CA TYR A 591 -21.04 -10.12 16.32
C TYR A 591 -21.17 -10.56 14.84
N GLY A 592 -20.81 -11.81 14.55
CA GLY A 592 -20.94 -12.43 13.23
C GLY A 592 -19.96 -11.89 12.18
N PRO A 593 -20.23 -12.09 10.88
CA PRO A 593 -19.35 -11.69 9.78
C PRO A 593 -19.25 -10.17 9.60
N VAL A 594 -19.93 -9.37 10.43
CA VAL A 594 -19.97 -7.92 10.33
C VAL A 594 -18.61 -7.28 10.67
N LEU A 595 -17.81 -7.92 11.52
CA LEU A 595 -16.48 -7.44 11.93
C LEU A 595 -15.32 -8.00 11.09
N ASP A 596 -15.57 -9.02 10.28
CA ASP A 596 -14.56 -9.57 9.37
C ASP A 596 -13.98 -8.52 8.40
N PRO A 597 -14.78 -7.61 7.81
CA PRO A 597 -14.25 -6.52 7.00
C PRO A 597 -13.36 -5.55 7.80
N LEU A 598 -13.73 -5.26 9.06
CA LEU A 598 -12.96 -4.40 9.95
C LEU A 598 -11.58 -5.00 10.27
N TRP A 599 -11.54 -6.29 10.57
CA TRP A 599 -10.28 -7.02 10.75
C TRP A 599 -9.40 -6.96 9.48
N ARG A 600 -9.99 -7.14 8.29
CA ARG A 600 -9.24 -7.14 7.02
C ARG A 600 -8.74 -5.76 6.59
N SER A 601 -9.36 -4.67 7.07
CA SER A 601 -8.96 -3.31 6.71
C SER A 601 -7.83 -2.76 7.58
N LEU A 602 -7.61 -3.33 8.77
CA LEU A 602 -6.57 -2.95 9.72
C LEU A 602 -5.28 -3.76 9.52
N LEU A 603 -4.14 -3.16 9.83
CA LEU A 603 -2.86 -3.85 9.88
C LEU A 603 -2.77 -4.66 11.18
N ARG A 604 -2.68 -5.99 11.06
CA ARG A 604 -2.49 -6.87 12.21
C ARG A 604 -1.06 -6.76 12.74
N VAL A 605 -0.93 -6.62 14.05
CA VAL A 605 0.30 -6.78 14.84
C VAL A 605 -0.01 -7.60 16.10
N THR A 606 1.01 -8.17 16.73
CA THR A 606 0.83 -9.09 17.87
C THR A 606 1.63 -8.65 19.10
N PRO A 607 1.13 -8.87 20.33
CA PRO A 607 1.83 -8.50 21.56
C PRO A 607 3.01 -9.42 21.91
N VAL A 608 3.22 -10.46 21.11
CA VAL A 608 4.27 -11.47 21.23
C VAL A 608 4.77 -11.81 19.84
N PRO A 609 5.98 -12.40 19.71
CA PRO A 609 6.45 -12.92 18.45
C PRO A 609 5.44 -13.84 17.76
N ASP A 610 5.12 -13.57 16.49
CA ASP A 610 4.16 -14.35 15.69
C ASP A 610 4.49 -14.35 14.19
N ASP A 611 4.37 -15.53 13.57
CA ASP A 611 4.70 -15.81 12.17
C ASP A 611 3.46 -15.64 11.29
N HIS A 612 3.16 -14.41 10.91
CA HIS A 612 1.90 -14.12 10.22
C HIS A 612 1.95 -13.06 9.13
N LEU A 613 3.07 -12.33 9.04
CA LEU A 613 3.25 -11.34 8.00
C LEU A 613 3.85 -12.01 6.78
N ILE A 614 3.30 -11.72 5.61
CA ILE A 614 3.74 -12.30 4.34
C ILE A 614 4.38 -11.19 3.51
N ASP A 615 5.61 -11.40 3.03
CA ASP A 615 6.26 -10.42 2.16
C ASP A 615 5.65 -10.38 0.75
N PRO A 616 5.76 -9.24 0.05
CA PRO A 616 5.13 -9.07 -1.26
C PRO A 616 5.91 -9.69 -2.43
N TRP A 617 7.13 -10.19 -2.23
CA TRP A 617 8.02 -10.59 -3.32
C TRP A 617 8.04 -12.11 -3.54
N VAL A 618 8.27 -12.84 -2.46
CA VAL A 618 8.44 -14.30 -2.47
C VAL A 618 7.32 -14.97 -1.67
N GLY A 619 6.72 -14.25 -0.72
CA GLY A 619 5.64 -14.75 0.10
C GLY A 619 6.13 -15.60 1.28
N HIS A 620 7.32 -15.30 1.82
CA HIS A 620 7.74 -15.90 3.08
C HIS A 620 6.85 -15.42 4.21
N THR A 621 6.65 -16.29 5.19
CA THR A 621 6.09 -15.91 6.48
C THR A 621 7.21 -15.35 7.37
N TRP A 622 7.02 -14.12 7.83
CA TRP A 622 7.92 -13.38 8.70
C TRP A 622 7.41 -13.39 10.14
N THR A 623 8.34 -13.56 11.07
CA THR A 623 8.08 -13.36 12.48
C THR A 623 8.05 -11.87 12.77
N TYR A 624 6.91 -11.36 13.23
CA TYR A 624 6.78 -10.01 13.77
C TYR A 624 7.18 -10.01 15.24
N GLU A 625 8.05 -9.09 15.66
CA GLU A 625 8.32 -8.82 17.07
C GLU A 625 7.79 -7.44 17.50
N PRO A 626 7.08 -7.35 18.65
CA PRO A 626 6.53 -6.09 19.15
C PRO A 626 7.61 -5.12 19.64
N LEU A 627 7.45 -3.85 19.31
CA LEU A 627 8.37 -2.79 19.72
C LEU A 627 8.01 -2.18 21.08
N LEU A 628 8.45 -2.83 22.16
CA LEU A 628 8.24 -2.35 23.53
C LEU A 628 9.48 -1.64 24.10
N PRO A 629 9.33 -0.64 24.98
CA PRO A 629 10.44 -0.08 25.72
C PRO A 629 11.15 -1.14 26.56
N PRO A 630 12.49 -1.10 26.70
CA PRO A 630 13.22 -2.06 27.52
C PRO A 630 12.69 -2.09 28.96
N PRO A 631 12.60 -3.27 29.61
CA PRO A 631 12.15 -3.38 30.98
C PRO A 631 12.94 -2.46 31.92
N GLY A 632 12.23 -1.68 32.74
CA GLY A 632 12.83 -0.71 33.67
C GLY A 632 13.28 0.62 33.04
N SER A 633 13.20 0.78 31.72
CA SER A 633 13.53 2.03 31.04
C SER A 633 12.59 3.18 31.44
N GLN A 634 13.15 4.39 31.54
CA GLN A 634 12.40 5.63 31.76
C GLN A 634 12.15 6.41 30.46
N VAL A 635 12.60 5.89 29.31
CA VAL A 635 12.54 6.58 28.01
C VAL A 635 11.13 7.04 27.67
N LEU A 636 10.15 6.14 27.84
CA LEU A 636 8.74 6.42 27.54
C LEU A 636 8.21 7.60 28.37
N ARG A 637 8.44 7.58 29.69
CA ARG A 637 7.97 8.64 30.60
C ARG A 637 8.66 9.97 30.30
N GLN A 638 9.96 9.95 30.02
CA GLN A 638 10.73 11.16 29.70
C GLN A 638 10.27 11.80 28.39
N VAL A 639 10.09 11.00 27.35
CA VAL A 639 9.59 11.45 26.04
C VAL A 639 8.20 12.04 26.18
N LEU A 640 7.26 11.32 26.83
CA LEU A 640 5.90 11.81 27.03
C LEU A 640 5.86 13.09 27.89
N ALA A 641 6.73 13.24 28.88
CA ALA A 641 6.84 14.48 29.65
C ALA A 641 7.27 15.67 28.78
N GLN A 642 8.18 15.45 27.82
CA GLN A 642 8.59 16.47 26.86
C GLN A 642 7.47 16.83 25.87
N VAL A 643 6.74 15.83 25.36
CA VAL A 643 5.55 16.03 24.52
C VAL A 643 4.49 16.85 25.26
N ALA A 644 4.17 16.48 26.50
CA ALA A 644 3.21 17.19 27.33
C ALA A 644 3.66 18.64 27.61
N ALA A 645 4.97 18.86 27.84
CA ALA A 645 5.51 20.20 28.03
C ALA A 645 5.38 21.06 26.75
N ALA A 646 5.67 20.51 25.58
CA ALA A 646 5.51 21.20 24.30
C ALA A 646 4.04 21.53 24.00
N ARG A 647 3.11 20.59 24.23
CA ARG A 647 1.66 20.83 24.08
C ARG A 647 1.16 22.00 24.95
N ARG A 648 1.67 22.12 26.19
CA ARG A 648 1.31 23.23 27.10
C ARG A 648 1.85 24.59 26.67
N GLN A 649 2.87 24.65 25.82
CA GLN A 649 3.47 25.89 25.34
C GLN A 649 2.78 26.45 24.09
N LEU A 650 1.90 25.67 23.45
CA LEU A 650 1.11 26.14 22.32
C LEU A 650 0.11 27.21 22.74
N PRO A 651 -0.07 28.29 21.95
CA PRO A 651 -1.16 29.23 22.17
C PRO A 651 -2.49 28.49 22.03
N ARG A 652 -3.35 28.61 23.05
CA ARG A 652 -4.72 28.08 23.04
C ARG A 652 -5.66 28.94 22.20
#